data_AF-M9RVK0-F1
#
_entry.id   AF-M9RVK0-F1
#
_cell.length_a   1.000
_cell.length_b   1.000
_cell.length_c   1.000
_cell.angle_alpha   90.00
_cell.angle_beta   90.00
_cell.angle_gamma   90.00
#
_symmetry.space_group_name_H-M   'P 1'
#
loop_
_entity.id
_entity.type
_entity.pdbx_description
1 polymer ?
#
loop_
_entity_poly.entity_id
_entity_poly.type
_entity_poly.pdbx_seq_one_letter_code
_entity_poly.pdbx_strand_id
1 'polypeptide(L)'
;MSEIIDNCILDRPTTGDPGRTLLWVDRWAAPLSHNPEAVLELVDTLSDVDTECTDDCLSLIERILDVARMNNENEEPGASHFFQTLAAGLAGRAEAGQLGAESCFSLCQTYLRAGLTPPDQLRTAPDTLEVLERDEMPELPDVAELAEGLVPNGATPFETYNALREIAGAMPVQMTTAFLTQMIGQGDPRMIAVGRYFLLDPVAEMRDAAITGFGLLAESAHVNAALLSDLLLIRNWLSNGEALDALIKTALRREPSGGTIPQPWQLHRVMTSLPDGTGSQSIIGVCSRGSARAVAAAMIKEGHGIKDAYVIPCTSRGDQKTIVEQLEQMMTMHDVSPSYLSPAFRCALGDGLARGAVTAPGFLDVAPMFGIGDVTPQTGGNAALFAAVDPEDELAALSDNRRGRLISKSRDWFSEHDISSSWFVSDATLMEALEEASTVASAKKIVASHLHESRDRWAKLFARSALILRHDCNAPPDAWMSFAALGQALEDGREIKNMPVFEDILRQTLEAAAARALEDDETEWDNEGSEPPDIEPERKGELAKLLKGSPLNPDQIDGYLTAVLIAPEFSSPNEWLMPLMDGIEVKGHGSVQRIFDIVMLRYGALNEAVTLGEIGGDLRDLPPKRFQAWTEGFAQAVDGIKGAWPKRALSRDDKQVLSMIRSSASDSPIPTLKPLLPSWLQMTAVKWQEIL
;
A
#
# COMPACT_ATOMS: atom_id res chain seq x y z
N MET A 1 11.95 19.32 -21.21
CA MET A 1 12.08 17.90 -20.84
C MET A 1 13.26 17.83 -19.91
N SER A 2 12.96 17.52 -18.67
CA SER A 2 13.89 17.24 -17.59
C SER A 2 14.57 15.90 -17.86
N GLU A 3 15.77 15.74 -17.33
CA GLU A 3 16.57 14.52 -17.48
C GLU A 3 15.83 13.26 -16.99
N ILE A 4 15.01 13.39 -15.95
CA ILE A 4 14.18 12.29 -15.43
C ILE A 4 13.11 11.83 -16.44
N ILE A 5 12.48 12.75 -17.18
CA ILE A 5 11.50 12.38 -18.21
C ILE A 5 12.19 11.81 -19.44
N ASP A 6 13.32 12.37 -19.86
CA ASP A 6 14.12 11.81 -20.95
C ASP A 6 14.52 10.36 -20.65
N ASN A 7 15.04 10.09 -19.45
CA ASN A 7 15.39 8.73 -18.99
C ASN A 7 14.17 7.82 -18.90
N CYS A 8 13.05 8.33 -18.38
CA CYS A 8 11.79 7.57 -18.30
C CYS A 8 11.30 7.12 -19.67
N ILE A 9 11.27 8.03 -20.65
CA ILE A 9 10.83 7.74 -22.02
C ILE A 9 11.84 6.82 -22.74
N LEU A 10 13.15 6.98 -22.51
CA LEU A 10 14.17 6.09 -23.06
C LEU A 10 14.08 4.66 -22.52
N ASP A 11 13.75 4.50 -21.25
CA ASP A 11 13.58 3.20 -20.58
C ASP A 11 12.27 2.49 -20.96
N ARG A 12 11.38 3.15 -21.71
CA ARG A 12 10.09 2.57 -22.12
C ARG A 12 10.32 1.32 -22.98
N PRO A 13 9.62 0.21 -22.68
CA PRO A 13 9.69 -0.98 -23.52
C PRO A 13 9.20 -0.68 -24.94
N THR A 14 10.00 -1.05 -25.94
CA THR A 14 9.65 -0.90 -27.37
C THR A 14 8.78 -2.06 -27.88
N THR A 15 8.49 -3.03 -27.03
CA THR A 15 7.66 -4.20 -27.33
C THR A 15 6.34 -4.03 -26.61
N GLY A 16 5.20 -4.15 -27.28
CA GLY A 16 3.85 -4.17 -26.68
C GLY A 16 3.58 -5.40 -25.80
N ASP A 17 4.55 -5.75 -24.95
CA ASP A 17 4.50 -6.78 -23.93
C ASP A 17 3.96 -6.13 -22.64
N PRO A 18 2.70 -6.43 -22.25
CA PRO A 18 2.06 -5.78 -21.10
C PRO A 18 2.83 -5.98 -19.78
N GLY A 19 3.57 -7.09 -19.63
CA GLY A 19 4.34 -7.36 -18.42
C GLY A 19 5.52 -6.41 -18.26
N ARG A 20 6.17 -6.03 -19.37
CA ARG A 20 7.28 -5.07 -19.36
C ARG A 20 6.79 -3.64 -19.15
N THR A 21 5.65 -3.29 -19.75
CA THR A 21 5.03 -1.98 -19.52
C THR A 21 4.68 -1.81 -18.03
N LEU A 22 4.11 -2.83 -17.39
CA LEU A 22 3.79 -2.77 -15.96
C LEU A 22 5.05 -2.53 -15.09
N LEU A 23 6.14 -3.25 -15.35
CA LEU A 23 7.41 -3.05 -14.64
C LEU A 23 7.98 -1.64 -14.83
N TRP A 24 7.89 -1.09 -16.05
CA TRP A 24 8.30 0.27 -16.34
C TRP A 24 7.43 1.30 -15.59
N VAL A 25 6.11 1.10 -15.60
CA VAL A 25 5.15 1.94 -14.86
C VAL A 25 5.47 1.94 -13.36
N ASP A 26 5.62 0.76 -12.75
CA ASP A 26 5.90 0.65 -11.31
C ASP A 26 7.26 1.25 -10.93
N ARG A 27 8.28 1.10 -11.79
CA ARG A 27 9.61 1.70 -11.56
C ARG A 27 9.58 3.22 -11.54
N TRP A 28 8.85 3.85 -12.47
CA TRP A 28 8.88 5.31 -12.64
C TRP A 28 7.81 6.06 -11.85
N ALA A 29 6.75 5.39 -11.40
CA ALA A 29 5.65 6.04 -10.73
C ALA A 29 6.05 6.71 -9.40
N ALA A 30 6.82 6.02 -8.55
CA ALA A 30 7.20 6.55 -7.24
C ALA A 30 8.12 7.79 -7.32
N PRO A 31 9.21 7.79 -8.12
CA PRO A 31 10.02 9.00 -8.31
C PRO A 31 9.23 10.18 -8.87
N LEU A 32 8.38 9.94 -9.88
CA LEU A 32 7.59 11.00 -10.51
C LEU A 32 6.44 11.52 -9.64
N SER A 33 5.97 10.74 -8.66
CA SER A 33 4.91 11.16 -7.73
C SER A 33 5.30 12.29 -6.77
N HIS A 34 6.59 12.66 -6.74
CA HIS A 34 7.11 13.79 -5.96
C HIS A 34 7.47 15.01 -6.84
N ASN A 35 7.37 14.88 -8.17
CA ASN A 35 7.81 15.90 -9.13
C ASN A 35 6.67 16.31 -10.08
N PRO A 36 5.78 17.23 -9.67
CA PRO A 36 4.63 17.61 -10.49
C PRO A 36 5.02 18.28 -11.81
N GLU A 37 6.18 18.96 -11.88
CA GLU A 37 6.71 19.55 -13.10
C GLU A 37 7.07 18.49 -14.14
N ALA A 38 7.72 17.40 -13.73
CA ALA A 38 8.05 16.27 -14.61
C ALA A 38 6.77 15.61 -15.16
N VAL A 39 5.73 15.46 -14.32
CA VAL A 39 4.43 14.93 -14.77
C VAL A 39 3.78 15.86 -15.79
N LEU A 40 3.87 17.17 -15.61
CA LEU A 40 3.36 18.15 -16.56
C LEU A 40 4.10 18.09 -17.90
N GLU A 41 5.42 17.82 -17.89
CA GLU A 41 6.18 17.56 -19.12
C GLU A 41 5.77 16.25 -19.81
N LEU A 42 5.50 15.18 -19.03
CA LEU A 42 4.96 13.93 -19.56
C LEU A 42 3.60 14.16 -20.23
N VAL A 43 2.74 14.99 -19.63
CA VAL A 43 1.46 15.39 -20.23
C VAL A 43 1.66 16.13 -21.56
N ASP A 44 2.67 16.98 -21.68
CA ASP A 44 2.97 17.69 -22.94
C ASP A 44 3.30 16.73 -24.09
N THR A 45 3.88 15.55 -23.78
CA THR A 45 4.18 14.53 -24.79
C THR A 45 2.94 13.84 -25.37
N LEU A 46 1.80 13.88 -24.69
CA LEU A 46 0.58 13.17 -25.13
C LEU A 46 0.03 13.67 -26.47
N SER A 47 0.41 14.88 -26.90
CA SER A 47 -0.04 15.47 -28.17
C SER A 47 0.88 15.17 -29.36
N ASP A 48 2.10 14.67 -29.13
CA ASP A 48 3.19 14.65 -30.11
C ASP A 48 3.64 13.23 -30.53
N VAL A 49 3.03 12.16 -30.01
CA VAL A 49 3.48 10.77 -30.22
C VAL A 49 2.37 9.85 -30.75
N ASP A 50 2.73 8.65 -31.23
CA ASP A 50 1.79 7.63 -31.67
C ASP A 50 0.86 7.12 -30.55
N THR A 51 -0.23 6.44 -30.94
CA THR A 51 -1.30 6.00 -30.03
C THR A 51 -0.80 5.03 -28.95
N GLU A 52 0.10 4.10 -29.30
CA GLU A 52 0.66 3.14 -28.33
C GLU A 52 1.49 3.86 -27.25
N CYS A 53 2.32 4.85 -27.62
CA CYS A 53 3.03 5.68 -26.65
C CYS A 53 2.08 6.43 -25.72
N THR A 54 0.97 6.94 -26.26
CA THR A 54 -0.01 7.71 -25.51
C THR A 54 -0.67 6.84 -24.43
N ASP A 55 -1.03 5.60 -24.75
CA ASP A 55 -1.63 4.65 -23.80
C ASP A 55 -0.66 4.24 -22.68
N ASP A 56 0.62 3.98 -23.02
CA ASP A 56 1.66 3.69 -22.03
C ASP A 56 1.87 4.89 -21.08
N CYS A 57 1.95 6.11 -21.61
CA CYS A 57 2.13 7.31 -20.80
C CYS A 57 0.92 7.57 -19.90
N LEU A 58 -0.31 7.36 -20.38
CA LEU A 58 -1.52 7.48 -19.56
C LEU A 58 -1.54 6.43 -18.44
N SER A 59 -1.07 5.20 -18.71
CA SER A 59 -0.93 4.15 -17.70
C SER A 59 0.10 4.52 -16.63
N LEU A 60 1.21 5.14 -17.02
CA LEU A 60 2.20 5.69 -16.09
C LEU A 60 1.60 6.84 -15.26
N ILE A 61 0.91 7.79 -15.90
CA ILE A 61 0.25 8.91 -15.19
C ILE A 61 -0.78 8.38 -14.18
N GLU A 62 -1.55 7.35 -14.54
CA GLU A 62 -2.50 6.70 -13.63
C GLU A 62 -1.80 6.22 -12.36
N ARG A 63 -0.69 5.50 -12.53
CA ARG A 63 0.08 4.96 -11.41
C ARG A 63 0.75 6.07 -10.59
N ILE A 64 1.28 7.11 -11.23
CA ILE A 64 1.84 8.28 -10.55
C ILE A 64 0.78 8.94 -9.67
N LEU A 65 -0.42 9.16 -10.21
CA LEU A 65 -1.54 9.75 -9.46
C LEU A 65 -1.98 8.86 -8.30
N ASP A 66 -1.99 7.54 -8.49
CA ASP A 66 -2.31 6.58 -7.44
C ASP A 66 -1.28 6.63 -6.30
N VAL A 67 0.02 6.62 -6.61
CA VAL A 67 1.09 6.77 -5.62
C VAL A 67 1.02 8.13 -4.93
N ALA A 68 0.87 9.22 -5.68
CA ALA A 68 0.74 10.57 -5.12
C ALA A 68 -0.49 10.69 -4.20
N ARG A 69 -1.61 10.04 -4.55
CA ARG A 69 -2.80 9.97 -3.71
C ARG A 69 -2.48 9.25 -2.40
N MET A 70 -1.79 8.10 -2.46
CA MET A 70 -1.37 7.37 -1.26
C MET A 70 -0.46 8.22 -0.36
N ASN A 71 0.51 8.93 -0.95
CA ASN A 71 1.39 9.85 -0.24
C ASN A 71 0.58 10.96 0.47
N ASN A 72 -0.40 11.55 -0.22
CA ASN A 72 -1.25 12.58 0.38
C ASN A 72 -2.17 12.03 1.48
N GLU A 73 -2.69 10.80 1.34
CA GLU A 73 -3.48 10.13 2.38
C GLU A 73 -2.68 9.73 3.62
N ASN A 74 -1.37 9.52 3.45
CA ASN A 74 -0.42 9.24 4.53
C ASN A 74 0.22 10.52 5.10
N GLU A 75 -0.17 11.70 4.59
CA GLU A 75 0.38 13.01 4.99
C GLU A 75 1.89 13.14 4.74
N GLU A 76 2.42 12.45 3.71
CA GLU A 76 3.83 12.49 3.35
C GLU A 76 4.29 13.91 2.93
N PRO A 77 5.56 14.27 3.14
CA PRO A 77 6.12 15.55 2.71
C PRO A 77 5.85 15.86 1.23
N GLY A 78 5.47 17.10 0.94
CA GLY A 78 5.27 17.58 -0.44
C GLY A 78 4.04 17.05 -1.17
N ALA A 79 3.34 16.03 -0.66
CA ALA A 79 2.24 15.38 -1.37
C ALA A 79 1.05 16.31 -1.68
N SER A 80 0.68 17.19 -0.74
CA SER A 80 -0.35 18.20 -1.00
C SER A 80 0.10 19.28 -1.99
N HIS A 81 1.39 19.64 -1.97
CA HIS A 81 1.98 20.58 -2.94
C HIS A 81 1.97 20.00 -4.36
N PHE A 82 2.29 18.71 -4.50
CA PHE A 82 2.23 17.98 -5.77
C PHE A 82 0.89 18.19 -6.48
N PHE A 83 -0.23 17.92 -5.81
CA PHE A 83 -1.56 18.07 -6.40
C PHE A 83 -1.92 19.53 -6.71
N GLN A 84 -1.50 20.48 -5.88
CA GLN A 84 -1.73 21.90 -6.13
C GLN A 84 -1.02 22.37 -7.41
N THR A 85 0.26 22.02 -7.54
CA THR A 85 1.08 22.38 -8.72
C THR A 85 0.58 21.68 -9.98
N LEU A 86 0.28 20.38 -9.89
CA LEU A 86 -0.23 19.62 -11.02
C LEU A 86 -1.58 20.19 -11.51
N ALA A 87 -2.52 20.46 -10.59
CA ALA A 87 -3.81 21.04 -10.95
C ALA A 87 -3.67 22.43 -11.60
N ALA A 88 -2.82 23.30 -11.04
CA ALA A 88 -2.57 24.62 -11.60
C ALA A 88 -1.91 24.54 -13.00
N GLY A 89 -0.95 23.63 -13.18
CA GLY A 89 -0.25 23.41 -14.44
C GLY A 89 -1.15 22.83 -15.53
N LEU A 90 -2.04 21.90 -15.19
CA LEU A 90 -3.04 21.34 -16.11
C LEU A 90 -4.10 22.40 -16.50
N ALA A 91 -4.57 23.19 -15.53
CA ALA A 91 -5.48 24.31 -15.79
C ALA A 91 -4.87 25.32 -16.77
N GLY A 92 -3.62 25.73 -16.55
CA GLY A 92 -2.93 26.65 -17.44
C GLY A 92 -2.79 26.13 -18.89
N ARG A 93 -2.51 24.83 -19.06
CA ARG A 93 -2.42 24.19 -20.39
C ARG A 93 -3.77 24.07 -21.08
N ALA A 94 -4.82 23.71 -20.35
CA ALA A 94 -6.18 23.64 -20.88
C ALA A 94 -6.67 25.03 -21.33
N GLU A 95 -6.48 26.07 -20.51
CA GLU A 95 -6.85 27.45 -20.85
C GLU A 95 -6.07 28.01 -22.04
N ALA A 96 -4.79 27.62 -22.18
CA ALA A 96 -3.95 28.00 -23.31
C ALA A 96 -4.25 27.22 -24.61
N GLY A 97 -5.16 26.24 -24.57
CA GLY A 97 -5.46 25.36 -25.70
C GLY A 97 -4.30 24.43 -26.09
N GLN A 98 -3.41 24.13 -25.14
CA GLN A 98 -2.26 23.24 -25.33
C GLN A 98 -2.63 21.76 -25.13
N LEU A 99 -3.78 21.49 -24.49
CA LEU A 99 -4.35 20.15 -24.37
C LEU A 99 -5.53 20.02 -25.33
N GLY A 100 -5.45 19.04 -26.22
CA GLY A 100 -6.57 18.64 -27.05
C GLY A 100 -7.70 18.02 -26.23
N ALA A 101 -8.90 18.01 -26.81
CA ALA A 101 -10.09 17.40 -26.25
C ALA A 101 -9.91 15.95 -25.80
N GLU A 102 -9.31 15.13 -26.66
CA GLU A 102 -9.04 13.71 -26.39
C GLU A 102 -8.08 13.54 -25.19
N SER A 103 -7.02 14.34 -25.13
CA SER A 103 -6.09 14.34 -24.00
C SER A 103 -6.77 14.77 -22.69
N CYS A 104 -7.60 15.81 -22.72
CA CYS A 104 -8.38 16.25 -21.55
C CYS A 104 -9.33 15.13 -21.07
N PHE A 105 -10.04 14.48 -21.99
CA PHE A 105 -10.94 13.38 -21.68
C PHE A 105 -10.19 12.20 -21.05
N SER A 106 -9.10 11.75 -21.69
CA SER A 106 -8.28 10.65 -21.18
C SER A 106 -7.68 10.97 -19.81
N LEU A 107 -7.19 12.19 -19.59
CA LEU A 107 -6.71 12.63 -18.28
C LEU A 107 -7.81 12.62 -17.22
N CYS A 108 -9.05 13.03 -17.55
CA CYS A 108 -10.18 12.90 -16.63
C CYS A 108 -10.41 11.43 -16.24
N GLN A 109 -10.36 10.50 -17.19
CA GLN A 109 -10.49 9.07 -16.90
C GLN A 109 -9.34 8.58 -16.00
N THR A 110 -8.10 8.98 -16.29
CA THR A 110 -6.92 8.63 -15.49
C THR A 110 -7.05 9.11 -14.04
N TYR A 111 -7.51 10.34 -13.80
CA TYR A 111 -7.81 10.83 -12.45
C TYR A 111 -8.87 9.96 -11.76
N LEU A 112 -9.96 9.64 -12.46
CA LEU A 112 -11.06 8.86 -11.89
C LEU A 112 -10.63 7.43 -11.54
N ARG A 113 -9.81 6.78 -12.38
CA ARG A 113 -9.24 5.44 -12.13
C ARG A 113 -8.27 5.44 -10.95
N ALA A 114 -7.47 6.49 -10.81
CA ALA A 114 -6.63 6.72 -9.63
C ALA A 114 -7.44 7.07 -8.35
N GLY A 115 -8.77 7.12 -8.42
CA GLY A 115 -9.65 7.41 -7.28
C GLY A 115 -9.71 8.90 -6.91
N LEU A 116 -9.32 9.79 -7.82
CA LEU A 116 -9.28 11.24 -7.65
C LEU A 116 -10.46 11.93 -8.35
N THR A 117 -10.65 13.21 -8.02
CA THR A 117 -11.59 14.09 -8.73
C THR A 117 -10.83 14.87 -9.81
N PRO A 118 -11.23 14.79 -11.09
CA PRO A 118 -10.57 15.53 -12.15
C PRO A 118 -10.69 17.06 -11.95
N PRO A 119 -9.68 17.86 -12.27
CA PRO A 119 -9.80 19.32 -12.31
C PRO A 119 -10.92 19.78 -13.25
N ASP A 120 -11.71 20.79 -12.84
CA ASP A 120 -12.86 21.30 -13.62
C ASP A 120 -12.44 21.87 -14.98
N GLN A 121 -11.22 22.39 -15.08
CA GLN A 121 -10.67 22.95 -16.31
C GLN A 121 -10.47 21.88 -17.40
N LEU A 122 -10.17 20.63 -17.02
CA LEU A 122 -10.10 19.52 -17.98
C LEU A 122 -11.48 19.13 -18.52
N ARG A 123 -12.51 19.24 -17.68
CA ARG A 123 -13.91 18.90 -18.02
C ARG A 123 -14.61 19.96 -18.87
N THR A 124 -14.03 21.15 -18.99
CA THR A 124 -14.63 22.31 -19.68
C THR A 124 -13.91 22.70 -20.97
N ALA A 125 -12.90 21.93 -21.38
CA ALA A 125 -12.12 22.19 -22.59
C ALA A 125 -13.05 22.22 -23.83
N PRO A 126 -13.04 23.28 -24.66
CA PRO A 126 -14.09 23.60 -25.65
C PRO A 126 -14.46 22.47 -26.62
N ASP A 127 -13.48 21.62 -26.96
CA ASP A 127 -13.63 20.57 -27.98
C ASP A 127 -13.86 19.17 -27.38
N THR A 128 -13.89 19.00 -26.04
CA THR A 128 -14.16 17.68 -25.39
C THR A 128 -15.50 17.08 -25.83
N LEU A 129 -16.45 17.94 -26.19
CA LEU A 129 -17.72 17.55 -26.79
C LEU A 129 -17.62 17.27 -28.30
N GLU A 130 -16.77 17.96 -29.06
CA GLU A 130 -16.60 17.70 -30.50
C GLU A 130 -16.02 16.30 -30.80
N VAL A 131 -15.23 15.72 -29.88
CA VAL A 131 -14.74 14.33 -29.99
C VAL A 131 -15.88 13.30 -29.87
N LEU A 132 -16.96 13.63 -29.14
CA LEU A 132 -18.18 12.85 -29.11
C LEU A 132 -19.11 13.15 -30.32
N GLU A 133 -18.86 14.24 -31.06
CA GLU A 133 -19.71 14.78 -32.13
C GLU A 133 -19.13 14.61 -33.55
N ARG A 134 -18.43 13.51 -33.85
CA ARG A 134 -18.34 13.08 -35.26
C ARG A 134 -19.68 12.46 -35.68
N ASP A 135 -20.53 13.36 -36.18
CA ASP A 135 -21.91 13.30 -36.71
C ASP A 135 -23.06 13.58 -35.71
N GLU A 136 -23.59 14.81 -35.83
CA GLU A 136 -24.83 15.40 -35.27
C GLU A 136 -24.94 15.44 -33.74
N MET A 137 -24.90 16.65 -33.13
CA MET A 137 -25.38 16.88 -31.76
C MET A 137 -26.82 16.32 -31.63
N PRO A 138 -27.03 15.20 -30.94
CA PRO A 138 -28.37 14.69 -30.75
C PRO A 138 -28.99 15.38 -29.54
N GLU A 139 -30.32 15.38 -29.46
CA GLU A 139 -30.97 15.39 -28.14
C GLU A 139 -30.23 14.39 -27.24
N LEU A 140 -29.99 14.70 -25.95
CA LEU A 140 -29.33 13.77 -25.00
C LEU A 140 -29.69 12.33 -25.37
N PRO A 141 -28.72 11.50 -25.83
CA PRO A 141 -29.04 10.18 -26.37
C PRO A 141 -29.92 9.44 -25.37
N ASP A 142 -30.85 8.62 -25.85
CA ASP A 142 -31.66 7.81 -24.95
C ASP A 142 -30.69 7.11 -23.99
N VAL A 143 -30.80 7.42 -22.71
CA VAL A 143 -29.84 6.98 -21.69
C VAL A 143 -29.79 5.45 -21.65
N ALA A 144 -30.89 4.79 -22.02
CA ALA A 144 -30.95 3.36 -22.23
C ALA A 144 -30.09 2.89 -23.42
N GLU A 145 -30.07 3.62 -24.53
CA GLU A 145 -29.27 3.31 -25.73
C GLU A 145 -27.77 3.58 -25.49
N LEU A 146 -27.42 4.66 -24.78
CA LEU A 146 -26.04 4.94 -24.38
C LEU A 146 -25.52 3.84 -23.43
N ALA A 147 -26.36 3.40 -22.48
CA ALA A 147 -26.01 2.30 -21.58
C ALA A 147 -25.92 0.94 -22.29
N GLU A 148 -26.73 0.68 -23.32
CA GLU A 148 -26.61 -0.53 -24.15
C GLU A 148 -25.34 -0.52 -25.03
N GLY A 149 -24.89 0.65 -25.47
CA GLY A 149 -23.68 0.82 -26.29
C GLY A 149 -22.38 0.75 -25.51
N LEU A 150 -22.35 1.22 -24.27
CA LEU A 150 -21.14 1.32 -23.44
C LEU A 150 -20.85 0.08 -22.60
N VAL A 151 -21.82 -0.80 -22.42
CA VAL A 151 -21.75 -1.88 -21.44
C VAL A 151 -21.99 -3.24 -22.12
N PRO A 152 -21.03 -4.18 -22.04
CA PRO A 152 -21.20 -5.51 -22.60
C PRO A 152 -22.44 -6.22 -22.06
N ASN A 153 -23.14 -6.97 -22.92
CA ASN A 153 -24.23 -7.83 -22.49
C ASN A 153 -23.77 -8.82 -21.40
N GLY A 154 -24.30 -8.66 -20.19
CA GLY A 154 -23.97 -9.51 -19.03
C GLY A 154 -23.04 -8.85 -18.00
N ALA A 155 -22.62 -7.60 -18.21
CA ALA A 155 -21.88 -6.86 -17.19
C ALA A 155 -22.71 -6.69 -15.90
N THR A 156 -22.01 -6.65 -14.79
CA THR A 156 -22.59 -6.38 -13.48
C THR A 156 -22.93 -4.88 -13.33
N PRO A 157 -23.85 -4.54 -12.43
CA PRO A 157 -24.14 -3.14 -12.11
C PRO A 157 -22.90 -2.34 -11.65
N PHE A 158 -21.95 -2.98 -10.94
CA PHE A 158 -20.72 -2.34 -10.50
C PHE A 158 -19.75 -2.05 -11.66
N GLU A 159 -19.56 -3.00 -12.58
CA GLU A 159 -18.77 -2.78 -13.80
C GLU A 159 -19.37 -1.67 -14.66
N THR A 160 -20.70 -1.65 -14.76
CA THR A 160 -21.43 -0.59 -15.47
C THR A 160 -21.23 0.78 -14.80
N TYR A 161 -21.28 0.82 -13.47
CA TYR A 161 -20.98 2.03 -12.70
C TYR A 161 -19.56 2.56 -12.98
N ASN A 162 -18.54 1.69 -12.97
CA ASN A 162 -17.16 2.13 -13.24
C ASN A 162 -17.02 2.73 -14.65
N ALA A 163 -17.60 2.06 -15.66
CA ALA A 163 -17.56 2.57 -17.04
C ALA A 163 -18.30 3.92 -17.19
N LEU A 164 -19.51 4.04 -16.63
CA LEU A 164 -20.29 5.28 -16.71
C LEU A 164 -19.68 6.40 -15.87
N ARG A 165 -19.02 6.09 -14.75
CA ARG A 165 -18.35 7.06 -13.90
C ARG A 165 -17.24 7.77 -14.66
N GLU A 166 -16.43 7.03 -15.42
CA GLU A 166 -15.37 7.61 -16.24
C GLU A 166 -15.91 8.61 -17.26
N ILE A 167 -16.99 8.25 -17.96
CA ILE A 167 -17.59 9.07 -19.00
C ILE A 167 -18.27 10.30 -18.38
N ALA A 168 -19.11 10.08 -17.36
CA ALA A 168 -19.82 11.14 -16.67
C ALA A 168 -18.86 12.12 -15.95
N GLY A 169 -17.71 11.64 -15.48
CA GLY A 169 -16.70 12.45 -14.79
C GLY A 169 -15.77 13.23 -15.71
N ALA A 170 -15.77 12.93 -17.01
CA ALA A 170 -15.12 13.76 -18.02
C ALA A 170 -16.04 14.88 -18.57
N MET A 171 -17.35 14.78 -18.37
CA MET A 171 -18.31 15.80 -18.79
C MET A 171 -18.24 17.08 -17.92
N PRO A 172 -18.68 18.23 -18.46
CA PRO A 172 -18.96 19.40 -17.65
C PRO A 172 -19.99 19.10 -16.56
N VAL A 173 -19.81 19.69 -15.37
CA VAL A 173 -20.62 19.41 -14.17
C VAL A 173 -22.13 19.47 -14.44
N GLN A 174 -22.61 20.48 -15.17
CA GLN A 174 -24.05 20.62 -15.45
C GLN A 174 -24.59 19.45 -16.29
N MET A 175 -23.78 18.94 -17.22
CA MET A 175 -24.13 17.81 -18.06
C MET A 175 -24.07 16.51 -17.26
N THR A 176 -23.04 16.29 -16.43
CA THR A 176 -22.97 15.18 -15.47
C THR A 176 -24.22 15.12 -14.60
N THR A 177 -24.62 16.26 -14.01
CA THR A 177 -25.81 16.34 -13.17
C THR A 177 -27.07 15.97 -13.95
N ALA A 178 -27.27 16.55 -15.14
CA ALA A 178 -28.44 16.26 -15.97
C ALA A 178 -28.49 14.78 -16.39
N PHE A 179 -27.36 14.23 -16.85
CA PHE A 179 -27.22 12.85 -17.29
C PHE A 179 -27.59 11.87 -16.16
N LEU A 180 -26.91 11.94 -15.01
CA LEU A 180 -27.14 11.00 -13.91
C LEU A 180 -28.55 11.13 -13.30
N THR A 181 -29.07 12.37 -13.20
CA THR A 181 -30.42 12.62 -12.69
C THR A 181 -31.48 11.96 -13.58
N GLN A 182 -31.38 12.14 -14.90
CA GLN A 182 -32.33 11.55 -15.85
C GLN A 182 -32.18 10.03 -15.93
N MET A 183 -30.94 9.52 -15.97
CA MET A 183 -30.61 8.09 -15.98
C MET A 183 -31.36 7.32 -14.90
N ILE A 184 -31.33 7.83 -13.67
CA ILE A 184 -31.98 7.19 -12.52
C ILE A 184 -33.49 7.50 -12.51
N GLY A 185 -33.88 8.74 -12.83
CA GLY A 185 -35.27 9.21 -12.75
C GLY A 185 -36.23 8.54 -13.75
N GLN A 186 -35.73 8.05 -14.89
CA GLN A 186 -36.50 7.31 -15.89
C GLN A 186 -37.04 5.96 -15.36
N GLY A 187 -36.41 5.39 -14.34
CA GLY A 187 -36.90 4.20 -13.66
C GLY A 187 -36.57 2.87 -14.34
N ASP A 188 -35.59 2.82 -15.26
CA ASP A 188 -35.04 1.55 -15.74
C ASP A 188 -34.39 0.78 -14.55
N PRO A 189 -34.84 -0.45 -14.24
CA PRO A 189 -34.25 -1.28 -13.19
C PRO A 189 -32.72 -1.46 -13.27
N ARG A 190 -32.14 -1.49 -14.47
CA ARG A 190 -30.68 -1.58 -14.65
C ARG A 190 -30.00 -0.30 -14.18
N MET A 191 -30.48 0.85 -14.64
CA MET A 191 -29.95 2.16 -14.25
C MET A 191 -30.18 2.48 -12.79
N ILE A 192 -31.28 2.03 -12.20
CA ILE A 192 -31.52 2.09 -10.74
C ILE A 192 -30.42 1.32 -9.99
N ALA A 193 -30.07 0.12 -10.45
CA ALA A 193 -29.04 -0.68 -9.80
C ALA A 193 -27.67 0.01 -9.85
N VAL A 194 -27.33 0.62 -10.99
CA VAL A 194 -26.11 1.42 -11.18
C VAL A 194 -26.13 2.69 -10.32
N GLY A 195 -27.25 3.40 -10.28
CA GLY A 195 -27.42 4.64 -9.51
C GLY A 195 -27.12 4.49 -8.02
N ARG A 196 -27.31 3.28 -7.46
CA ARG A 196 -26.98 2.99 -6.06
C ARG A 196 -25.49 3.19 -5.75
N TYR A 197 -24.60 2.84 -6.68
CA TYR A 197 -23.15 3.05 -6.49
C TYR A 197 -22.81 4.54 -6.56
N PHE A 198 -23.46 5.30 -7.43
CA PHE A 198 -23.28 6.75 -7.50
C PHE A 198 -23.69 7.48 -6.21
N LEU A 199 -24.59 6.93 -5.38
CA LEU A 199 -24.86 7.49 -4.05
C LEU A 199 -23.62 7.51 -3.16
N LEU A 200 -22.68 6.59 -3.38
CA LEU A 200 -21.43 6.43 -2.63
C LEU A 200 -20.19 6.90 -3.44
N ASP A 201 -20.37 7.58 -4.58
CA ASP A 201 -19.25 8.05 -5.40
C ASP A 201 -18.37 9.02 -4.59
N PRO A 202 -17.03 8.97 -4.68
CA PRO A 202 -16.17 9.97 -4.04
C PRO A 202 -16.42 11.41 -4.57
N VAL A 203 -16.87 11.57 -5.82
CA VAL A 203 -17.18 12.88 -6.45
C VAL A 203 -18.54 13.38 -5.96
N ALA A 204 -18.56 14.53 -5.27
CA ALA A 204 -19.75 15.05 -4.61
C ALA A 204 -20.89 15.36 -5.58
N GLU A 205 -20.56 15.93 -6.73
CA GLU A 205 -21.51 16.31 -7.78
C GLU A 205 -22.26 15.09 -8.33
N MET A 206 -21.58 13.94 -8.46
CA MET A 206 -22.19 12.69 -8.91
C MET A 206 -23.13 12.11 -7.84
N ARG A 207 -22.74 12.17 -6.56
CA ARG A 207 -23.63 11.78 -5.44
C ARG A 207 -24.88 12.63 -5.39
N ASP A 208 -24.75 13.95 -5.49
CA ASP A 208 -25.87 14.88 -5.41
C ASP A 208 -26.82 14.70 -6.61
N ALA A 209 -26.27 14.45 -7.80
CA ALA A 209 -27.06 14.08 -8.98
C ALA A 209 -27.81 12.76 -8.79
N ALA A 210 -27.17 11.74 -8.19
CA ALA A 210 -27.81 10.47 -7.88
C ALA A 210 -28.95 10.64 -6.87
N ILE A 211 -28.74 11.41 -5.79
CA ILE A 211 -29.78 11.74 -4.81
C ILE A 211 -30.98 12.40 -5.50
N THR A 212 -30.72 13.35 -6.40
CA THR A 212 -31.77 14.04 -7.18
C THR A 212 -32.53 13.08 -8.08
N GLY A 213 -31.82 12.20 -8.80
CA GLY A 213 -32.42 11.16 -9.65
C GLY A 213 -33.31 10.20 -8.87
N PHE A 214 -32.89 9.75 -7.69
CA PHE A 214 -33.73 8.93 -6.80
C PHE A 214 -34.92 9.71 -6.24
N GLY A 215 -34.81 11.03 -6.08
CA GLY A 215 -35.93 11.91 -5.79
C GLY A 215 -37.02 11.85 -6.87
N LEU A 216 -36.63 12.02 -8.14
CA LEU A 216 -37.55 11.90 -9.29
C LEU A 216 -38.20 10.51 -9.38
N LEU A 217 -37.41 9.46 -9.12
CA LEU A 217 -37.89 8.07 -9.09
C LEU A 217 -38.95 7.85 -8.00
N ALA A 218 -38.75 8.42 -6.81
CA ALA A 218 -39.71 8.33 -5.71
C ALA A 218 -41.01 9.08 -6.03
N GLU A 219 -40.92 10.21 -6.73
CA GLU A 219 -42.08 10.99 -7.19
C GLU A 219 -42.90 10.26 -8.27
N SER A 220 -42.28 9.41 -9.08
CA SER A 220 -42.95 8.62 -10.13
C SER A 220 -43.47 7.25 -9.67
N ALA A 221 -43.30 6.88 -8.39
CA ALA A 221 -43.78 5.63 -7.77
C ALA A 221 -43.05 4.34 -8.17
N HIS A 222 -41.80 4.41 -8.63
CA HIS A 222 -41.05 3.24 -9.11
C HIS A 222 -40.14 2.60 -8.04
N VAL A 223 -40.15 3.09 -6.79
CA VAL A 223 -39.35 2.53 -5.70
C VAL A 223 -40.03 1.29 -5.12
N ASN A 224 -39.38 0.12 -5.27
CA ASN A 224 -39.85 -1.14 -4.68
C ASN A 224 -39.27 -1.36 -3.26
N ALA A 225 -39.72 -2.41 -2.57
CA ALA A 225 -39.31 -2.67 -1.19
C ALA A 225 -37.83 -3.04 -1.05
N ALA A 226 -37.25 -3.72 -2.04
CA ALA A 226 -35.82 -4.06 -2.04
C ALA A 226 -34.95 -2.80 -2.16
N LEU A 227 -35.26 -1.92 -3.10
CA LEU A 227 -34.57 -0.64 -3.27
C LEU A 227 -34.73 0.25 -2.03
N LEU A 228 -35.93 0.31 -1.44
CA LEU A 228 -36.13 1.07 -0.20
C LEU A 228 -35.25 0.55 0.95
N SER A 229 -35.09 -0.77 1.07
CA SER A 229 -34.19 -1.37 2.06
C SER A 229 -32.74 -0.94 1.84
N ASP A 230 -32.28 -0.90 0.60
CA ASP A 230 -30.93 -0.43 0.26
C ASP A 230 -30.75 1.06 0.60
N LEU A 231 -31.73 1.90 0.25
CA LEU A 231 -31.68 3.34 0.54
C LEU A 231 -31.66 3.63 2.06
N LEU A 232 -32.40 2.83 2.85
CA LEU A 232 -32.38 2.91 4.32
C LEU A 232 -31.05 2.52 4.92
N LEU A 233 -30.31 1.63 4.26
CA LEU A 233 -28.96 1.23 4.67
C LEU A 233 -27.94 2.30 4.26
N ILE A 234 -27.93 2.69 2.99
CA ILE A 234 -27.02 3.66 2.39
C ILE A 234 -27.07 5.01 3.11
N ARG A 235 -28.26 5.48 3.53
CA ARG A 235 -28.36 6.77 4.25
C ARG A 235 -27.47 6.84 5.49
N ASN A 236 -27.21 5.70 6.14
CA ASN A 236 -26.38 5.65 7.34
C ASN A 236 -24.89 5.69 7.00
N TRP A 237 -24.50 5.53 5.73
CA TRP A 237 -23.13 5.50 5.26
C TRP A 237 -22.71 6.79 4.55
N LEU A 238 -23.64 7.75 4.42
CA LEU A 238 -23.42 9.06 3.81
C LEU A 238 -23.20 10.14 4.87
N SER A 239 -22.27 11.05 4.60
CA SER A 239 -22.07 12.26 5.41
C SER A 239 -23.29 13.19 5.38
N ASN A 240 -24.01 13.25 4.27
CA ASN A 240 -25.28 13.98 4.11
C ASN A 240 -26.48 13.02 3.97
N GLY A 241 -26.57 12.01 4.86
CA GLY A 241 -27.65 11.01 4.82
C GLY A 241 -29.07 11.59 4.93
N GLU A 242 -29.23 12.77 5.54
CA GLU A 242 -30.52 13.46 5.65
C GLU A 242 -31.10 13.87 4.28
N ALA A 243 -30.26 14.04 3.26
CA ALA A 243 -30.72 14.29 1.89
C ALA A 243 -31.57 13.12 1.35
N LEU A 244 -31.34 11.89 1.81
CA LEU A 244 -32.17 10.72 1.47
C LEU A 244 -33.44 10.61 2.33
N ASP A 245 -33.57 11.31 3.46
CA ASP A 245 -34.73 11.13 4.34
C ASP A 245 -36.04 11.62 3.70
N ALA A 246 -35.99 12.68 2.90
CA ALA A 246 -37.17 13.21 2.20
C ALA A 246 -37.71 12.23 1.16
N LEU A 247 -36.82 11.61 0.36
CA LEU A 247 -37.22 10.61 -0.63
C LEU A 247 -37.65 9.29 0.03
N ILE A 248 -36.98 8.86 1.11
CA ILE A 248 -37.39 7.67 1.88
C ILE A 248 -38.79 7.84 2.46
N LYS A 249 -39.09 9.01 3.04
CA LYS A 249 -40.44 9.33 3.53
C LYS A 249 -41.47 9.32 2.39
N THR A 250 -41.10 9.81 1.21
CA THR A 250 -41.97 9.83 0.02
C THR A 250 -42.25 8.41 -0.47
N ALA A 251 -41.24 7.55 -0.55
CA ALA A 251 -41.38 6.15 -0.91
C ALA A 251 -42.26 5.39 0.10
N LEU A 252 -41.99 5.53 1.41
CA LEU A 252 -42.77 4.88 2.47
C LEU A 252 -44.26 5.21 2.43
N ARG A 253 -44.65 6.46 2.14
CA ARG A 253 -46.05 6.89 2.02
C ARG A 253 -46.80 6.20 0.88
N ARG A 254 -46.09 5.63 -0.08
CA ARG A 254 -46.66 4.95 -1.26
C ARG A 254 -46.73 3.43 -1.09
N GLU A 255 -46.39 2.91 0.10
CA GLU A 255 -46.45 1.49 0.45
C GLU A 255 -45.74 0.58 -0.58
N PRO A 256 -44.41 0.73 -0.74
CA PRO A 256 -43.67 0.05 -1.78
C PRO A 256 -43.74 -1.46 -1.59
N SER A 257 -44.01 -2.17 -2.67
CA SER A 257 -44.15 -3.62 -2.69
C SER A 257 -43.38 -4.24 -3.86
N GLY A 258 -43.11 -5.55 -3.77
CA GLY A 258 -42.29 -6.24 -4.75
C GLY A 258 -40.78 -5.97 -4.64
N GLY A 259 -40.03 -6.50 -5.59
CA GLY A 259 -38.58 -6.65 -5.50
C GLY A 259 -38.20 -8.04 -4.96
N THR A 260 -37.10 -8.59 -5.46
CA THR A 260 -36.58 -9.89 -5.04
C THR A 260 -35.40 -9.64 -4.12
N ILE A 261 -35.54 -9.99 -2.84
CA ILE A 261 -34.39 -10.05 -1.94
C ILE A 261 -33.60 -11.32 -2.32
N PRO A 262 -32.36 -11.21 -2.79
CA PRO A 262 -31.57 -12.39 -3.12
C PRO A 262 -31.40 -13.29 -1.91
N GLN A 263 -31.27 -14.59 -2.13
CA GLN A 263 -30.88 -15.51 -1.05
C GLN A 263 -29.56 -15.04 -0.43
N PRO A 264 -29.40 -15.13 0.90
CA PRO A 264 -28.17 -14.70 1.56
C PRO A 264 -26.98 -15.53 1.07
N TRP A 265 -25.82 -14.90 1.06
CA TRP A 265 -24.57 -15.62 0.83
C TRP A 265 -24.23 -16.48 2.04
N GLN A 266 -23.66 -17.65 1.78
CA GLN A 266 -22.98 -18.43 2.80
C GLN A 266 -21.54 -17.96 2.89
N LEU A 267 -21.18 -17.41 4.04
CA LEU A 267 -19.82 -17.01 4.38
C LEU A 267 -19.10 -18.20 5.02
N HIS A 268 -18.10 -18.75 4.32
CA HIS A 268 -17.39 -19.97 4.73
C HIS A 268 -16.16 -19.69 5.59
N ARG A 269 -15.48 -18.58 5.31
CA ARG A 269 -14.22 -18.18 5.95
C ARG A 269 -14.12 -16.67 5.93
N VAL A 270 -13.59 -16.10 7.01
CA VAL A 270 -13.25 -14.68 7.11
C VAL A 270 -11.81 -14.58 7.53
N MET A 271 -11.04 -13.78 6.81
CA MET A 271 -9.63 -13.54 7.06
C MET A 271 -9.40 -12.04 7.14
N THR A 272 -8.46 -11.62 7.97
CA THR A 272 -8.07 -10.21 8.05
C THR A 272 -6.59 -10.07 8.32
N SER A 273 -5.95 -9.05 7.73
CA SER A 273 -4.64 -8.61 8.20
C SER A 273 -4.79 -7.91 9.55
N LEU A 274 -3.71 -7.82 10.31
CA LEU A 274 -3.57 -6.77 11.34
C LEU A 274 -3.45 -5.40 10.66
N PRO A 275 -3.77 -4.30 11.35
CA PRO A 275 -3.54 -2.96 10.82
C PRO A 275 -2.04 -2.66 10.67
N ASP A 276 -1.66 -2.10 9.54
CA ASP A 276 -0.32 -1.52 9.32
C ASP A 276 -0.13 -0.19 10.08
N GLY A 277 1.05 0.42 9.97
CA GLY A 277 1.35 1.69 10.66
C GLY A 277 0.48 2.86 10.22
N THR A 278 -0.04 2.82 8.99
CA THR A 278 -1.00 3.81 8.45
C THR A 278 -2.44 3.53 8.88
N GLY A 279 -2.68 2.41 9.57
CA GLY A 279 -4.00 1.94 9.96
C GLY A 279 -4.78 1.28 8.83
N SER A 280 -4.14 0.87 7.73
CA SER A 280 -4.77 0.10 6.65
C SER A 280 -4.90 -1.36 7.05
N GLN A 281 -6.01 -1.97 6.67
CA GLN A 281 -6.37 -3.33 7.06
C GLN A 281 -7.24 -3.99 5.99
N SER A 282 -6.83 -5.17 5.52
CA SER A 282 -7.56 -5.96 4.54
C SER A 282 -8.47 -6.99 5.23
N ILE A 283 -9.73 -7.07 4.81
CA ILE A 283 -10.72 -8.07 5.25
C ILE A 283 -11.21 -8.85 4.03
N ILE A 284 -11.09 -10.16 4.07
CA ILE A 284 -11.41 -11.07 2.98
C ILE A 284 -12.42 -12.11 3.44
N GLY A 285 -13.45 -12.38 2.64
CA GLY A 285 -14.42 -13.44 2.91
C GLY A 285 -14.65 -14.38 1.74
N VAL A 286 -14.67 -15.66 2.04
CA VAL A 286 -14.90 -16.74 1.09
C VAL A 286 -16.38 -17.06 1.07
N CYS A 287 -17.07 -16.71 -0.02
CA CYS A 287 -18.53 -16.70 -0.08
C CYS A 287 -19.07 -17.67 -1.16
N SER A 288 -20.27 -18.21 -0.93
CA SER A 288 -21.03 -18.90 -1.99
C SER A 288 -22.52 -18.67 -1.90
N ARG A 289 -23.21 -18.74 -3.05
CA ARG A 289 -24.68 -18.70 -3.13
C ARG A 289 -25.15 -19.65 -4.22
N GLY A 290 -25.69 -20.80 -3.82
CA GLY A 290 -26.03 -21.87 -4.76
C GLY A 290 -24.77 -22.39 -5.47
N SER A 291 -24.72 -22.30 -6.80
CA SER A 291 -23.54 -22.65 -7.60
C SER A 291 -22.50 -21.53 -7.69
N ALA A 292 -22.89 -20.28 -7.42
CA ALA A 292 -22.00 -19.13 -7.50
C ALA A 292 -21.02 -19.11 -6.32
N ARG A 293 -19.78 -18.71 -6.60
CA ARG A 293 -18.69 -18.56 -5.62
C ARG A 293 -18.02 -17.22 -5.86
N ALA A 294 -17.55 -16.61 -4.78
CA ALA A 294 -16.83 -15.35 -4.86
C ALA A 294 -15.88 -15.17 -3.66
N VAL A 295 -14.87 -14.34 -3.83
CA VAL A 295 -14.09 -13.75 -2.74
C VAL A 295 -14.54 -12.30 -2.59
N ALA A 296 -15.06 -11.95 -1.43
CA ALA A 296 -15.39 -10.57 -1.09
C ALA A 296 -14.18 -9.94 -0.39
N ALA A 297 -13.76 -8.76 -0.82
CA ALA A 297 -12.65 -8.03 -0.23
C ALA A 297 -13.11 -6.64 0.20
N ALA A 298 -12.65 -6.18 1.36
CA ALA A 298 -12.81 -4.82 1.84
C ALA A 298 -11.53 -4.34 2.51
N MET A 299 -11.17 -3.08 2.31
CA MET A 299 -10.07 -2.41 2.97
C MET A 299 -10.60 -1.33 3.90
N ILE A 300 -10.23 -1.41 5.18
CA ILE A 300 -10.47 -0.34 6.15
C ILE A 300 -9.17 0.43 6.33
N LYS A 301 -9.22 1.75 6.18
CA LYS A 301 -8.09 2.64 6.45
C LYS A 301 -8.49 3.67 7.50
N GLU A 302 -7.61 3.85 8.49
CA GLU A 302 -7.81 4.93 9.45
C GLU A 302 -7.93 6.26 8.70
N GLY A 303 -8.87 7.10 9.11
CA GLY A 303 -9.08 8.37 8.44
C GLY A 303 -10.18 8.32 7.39
N HIS A 304 -10.33 7.15 6.77
CA HIS A 304 -11.06 6.97 5.53
C HIS A 304 -12.25 6.02 5.66
N GLY A 305 -12.31 5.25 6.75
CA GLY A 305 -13.33 4.23 6.94
C GLY A 305 -13.14 3.05 5.98
N ILE A 306 -14.18 2.66 5.24
CA ILE A 306 -14.09 1.59 4.24
C ILE A 306 -13.59 2.21 2.94
N LYS A 307 -12.29 2.11 2.72
CA LYS A 307 -11.57 2.78 1.63
C LYS A 307 -11.76 2.08 0.28
N ASP A 308 -11.80 0.76 0.30
CA ASP A 308 -12.02 -0.05 -0.90
C ASP A 308 -12.89 -1.26 -0.56
N ALA A 309 -13.66 -1.73 -1.53
CA ALA A 309 -14.48 -2.93 -1.42
C ALA A 309 -14.86 -3.44 -2.81
N TYR A 310 -14.61 -4.73 -3.06
CA TYR A 310 -14.93 -5.35 -4.35
C TYR A 310 -15.16 -6.86 -4.19
N VAL A 311 -15.72 -7.46 -5.24
CA VAL A 311 -16.07 -8.88 -5.30
C VAL A 311 -15.31 -9.50 -6.46
N ILE A 312 -14.54 -10.54 -6.16
CA ILE A 312 -13.87 -11.37 -7.17
C ILE A 312 -14.76 -12.58 -7.45
N PRO A 313 -15.48 -12.65 -8.58
CA PRO A 313 -16.26 -13.83 -8.93
C PRO A 313 -15.32 -15.02 -9.19
N CYS A 314 -15.69 -16.20 -8.69
CA CYS A 314 -14.90 -17.42 -8.87
C CYS A 314 -15.66 -18.44 -9.72
N THR A 315 -14.97 -18.97 -10.72
CA THR A 315 -15.50 -20.00 -11.63
C THR A 315 -15.66 -21.36 -10.96
N SER A 316 -14.84 -21.64 -9.93
CA SER A 316 -14.84 -22.91 -9.22
C SER A 316 -14.36 -22.77 -7.77
N ARG A 317 -14.45 -23.86 -6.99
CA ARG A 317 -13.83 -23.91 -5.65
C ARG A 317 -12.30 -23.89 -5.73
N GLY A 318 -11.71 -24.45 -6.79
CA GLY A 318 -10.26 -24.45 -6.99
C GLY A 318 -9.74 -23.03 -7.22
N ASP A 319 -10.44 -22.29 -8.09
CA ASP A 319 -10.18 -20.88 -8.39
C ASP A 319 -10.25 -20.00 -7.12
N GLN A 320 -11.33 -20.14 -6.35
CA GLN A 320 -11.48 -19.48 -5.05
C GLN A 320 -10.33 -19.80 -4.08
N LYS A 321 -9.85 -21.05 -4.07
CA LYS A 321 -8.73 -21.47 -3.24
C LYS A 321 -7.42 -20.83 -3.71
N THR A 322 -7.16 -20.78 -5.01
CA THR A 322 -5.96 -20.16 -5.57
C THR A 322 -5.87 -18.67 -5.24
N ILE A 323 -6.98 -17.93 -5.39
CA ILE A 323 -7.02 -16.50 -5.03
C ILE A 323 -6.69 -16.30 -3.55
N VAL A 324 -7.26 -17.13 -2.67
CA VAL A 324 -7.00 -17.05 -1.23
C VAL A 324 -5.53 -17.38 -0.92
N GLU A 325 -4.96 -18.42 -1.53
CA GLU A 325 -3.55 -18.79 -1.34
C GLU A 325 -2.59 -17.67 -1.81
N GLN A 326 -2.92 -16.95 -2.89
CA GLN A 326 -2.14 -15.80 -3.35
C GLN A 326 -2.19 -14.64 -2.35
N LEU A 327 -3.38 -14.32 -1.81
CA LEU A 327 -3.52 -13.27 -0.79
C LEU A 327 -2.74 -13.61 0.49
N GLU A 328 -2.76 -14.87 0.91
CA GLU A 328 -2.01 -15.36 2.07
C GLU A 328 -0.48 -15.38 1.85
N GLN A 329 -0.01 -15.38 0.59
CA GLN A 329 1.40 -15.24 0.26
C GLN A 329 1.88 -13.78 0.30
N MET A 330 0.99 -12.83 0.01
CA MET A 330 1.30 -11.40 -0.01
C MET A 330 1.34 -10.78 1.39
N MET A 331 0.49 -11.25 2.31
CA MET A 331 0.45 -10.73 3.67
C MET A 331 -0.03 -11.76 4.69
N THR A 332 0.38 -11.58 5.95
CA THR A 332 -0.08 -12.41 7.07
C THR A 332 -1.56 -12.14 7.35
N MET A 333 -2.37 -13.20 7.25
CA MET A 333 -3.81 -13.16 7.45
C MET A 333 -4.23 -13.97 8.69
N HIS A 334 -5.16 -13.42 9.47
CA HIS A 334 -5.76 -14.04 10.64
C HIS A 334 -7.15 -14.57 10.32
N ASP A 335 -7.39 -15.86 10.62
CA ASP A 335 -8.70 -16.49 10.49
C ASP A 335 -9.61 -16.06 11.64
N VAL A 336 -10.59 -15.21 11.35
CA VAL A 336 -11.48 -14.65 12.37
C VAL A 336 -12.90 -15.21 12.28
N SER A 337 -13.56 -15.28 13.44
CA SER A 337 -14.98 -15.60 13.50
C SER A 337 -15.83 -14.50 12.83
N PRO A 338 -16.95 -14.83 12.15
CA PRO A 338 -17.82 -13.83 11.51
C PRO A 338 -18.36 -12.74 12.44
N SER A 339 -18.41 -12.98 13.76
CA SER A 339 -18.80 -11.97 14.76
C SER A 339 -17.84 -10.78 14.82
N TYR A 340 -16.63 -10.89 14.28
CA TYR A 340 -15.66 -9.80 14.10
C TYR A 340 -16.16 -8.70 13.15
N LEU A 341 -16.93 -9.07 12.11
CA LEU A 341 -17.21 -8.18 10.99
C LEU A 341 -18.07 -6.97 11.40
N SER A 342 -19.09 -7.20 12.22
CA SER A 342 -19.98 -6.12 12.69
C SER A 342 -19.23 -5.02 13.45
N PRO A 343 -18.50 -5.29 14.55
CA PRO A 343 -17.77 -4.23 15.25
C PRO A 343 -16.71 -3.57 14.37
N ALA A 344 -16.01 -4.32 13.51
CA ALA A 344 -15.00 -3.77 12.60
C ALA A 344 -15.59 -2.74 11.62
N PHE A 345 -16.65 -3.09 10.90
CA PHE A 345 -17.26 -2.17 9.92
C PHE A 345 -18.03 -1.03 10.57
N ARG A 346 -18.67 -1.25 11.72
CA ARG A 346 -19.31 -0.16 12.47
C ARG A 346 -18.28 0.90 12.90
N CYS A 347 -17.13 0.45 13.41
CA CYS A 347 -16.01 1.33 13.74
C CYS A 347 -15.47 2.06 12.50
N ALA A 348 -15.25 1.35 11.40
CA ALA A 348 -14.74 1.93 10.15
C ALA A 348 -15.68 3.00 9.58
N LEU A 349 -16.97 2.70 9.47
CA LEU A 349 -17.97 3.66 8.98
C LEU A 349 -18.05 4.88 9.90
N GLY A 350 -18.02 4.68 11.21
CA GLY A 350 -18.02 5.77 12.18
C GLY A 350 -16.80 6.68 12.04
N ASP A 351 -15.62 6.07 11.85
CA ASP A 351 -14.36 6.78 11.64
C ASP A 351 -14.36 7.60 10.35
N GLY A 352 -14.75 6.99 9.23
CA GLY A 352 -14.81 7.66 7.94
C GLY A 352 -15.79 8.84 7.96
N LEU A 353 -16.99 8.63 8.48
CA LEU A 353 -18.01 9.70 8.57
C LEU A 353 -17.58 10.86 9.47
N ALA A 354 -16.90 10.58 10.59
CA ALA A 354 -16.39 11.63 11.48
C ALA A 354 -15.37 12.54 10.79
N ARG A 355 -14.71 12.05 9.73
CA ARG A 355 -13.71 12.77 8.93
C ARG A 355 -14.22 13.17 7.53
N GLY A 356 -15.51 12.99 7.27
CA GLY A 356 -16.15 13.35 5.99
C GLY A 356 -15.81 12.41 4.82
N ALA A 357 -15.16 11.28 5.09
CA ALA A 357 -14.85 10.28 4.07
C ALA A 357 -16.11 9.53 3.62
N VAL A 358 -16.12 9.11 2.36
CA VAL A 358 -17.22 8.36 1.74
C VAL A 358 -16.88 6.87 1.72
N THR A 359 -17.88 6.04 2.00
CA THR A 359 -17.75 4.58 1.95
C THR A 359 -17.55 4.11 0.51
N ALA A 360 -16.62 3.19 0.26
CA ALA A 360 -16.40 2.63 -1.07
C ALA A 360 -17.69 2.09 -1.72
N PRO A 361 -18.02 2.46 -2.98
CA PRO A 361 -19.25 2.03 -3.64
C PRO A 361 -19.45 0.51 -3.71
N GLY A 362 -18.38 -0.26 -3.95
CA GLY A 362 -18.47 -1.73 -4.02
C GLY A 362 -18.80 -2.39 -2.67
N PHE A 363 -18.81 -1.63 -1.57
CA PHE A 363 -19.28 -2.14 -0.27
C PHE A 363 -20.77 -2.52 -0.31
N LEU A 364 -21.55 -1.97 -1.25
CA LEU A 364 -22.94 -2.38 -1.51
C LEU A 364 -23.07 -3.87 -1.83
N ASP A 365 -22.09 -4.45 -2.52
CA ASP A 365 -22.09 -5.87 -2.86
C ASP A 365 -21.41 -6.72 -1.78
N VAL A 366 -20.38 -6.17 -1.13
CA VAL A 366 -19.60 -6.86 -0.11
C VAL A 366 -20.38 -7.01 1.22
N ALA A 367 -21.12 -5.99 1.66
CA ALA A 367 -21.84 -6.05 2.94
C ALA A 367 -22.86 -7.22 3.02
N PRO A 368 -23.69 -7.47 1.98
CA PRO A 368 -24.53 -8.67 1.94
C PRO A 368 -23.75 -9.99 1.92
N MET A 369 -22.56 -10.04 1.31
CA MET A 369 -21.71 -11.24 1.29
C MET A 369 -21.16 -11.58 2.66
N PHE A 370 -20.80 -10.56 3.43
CA PHE A 370 -20.42 -10.66 4.82
C PHE A 370 -21.58 -10.89 5.79
N GLY A 371 -22.82 -10.92 5.28
CA GLY A 371 -24.02 -11.17 6.09
C GLY A 371 -24.39 -10.00 7.02
N ILE A 372 -23.95 -8.78 6.70
CA ILE A 372 -24.15 -7.61 7.55
C ILE A 372 -25.26 -6.74 6.96
N GLY A 373 -26.50 -7.03 7.36
CA GLY A 373 -27.70 -6.39 6.83
C GLY A 373 -28.09 -5.06 7.49
N ASP A 374 -27.55 -4.75 8.67
CA ASP A 374 -27.79 -3.49 9.39
C ASP A 374 -26.50 -3.03 10.10
N VAL A 375 -25.66 -2.30 9.36
CA VAL A 375 -24.43 -1.72 9.90
C VAL A 375 -24.64 -0.23 10.12
N THR A 376 -25.08 0.10 11.32
CA THR A 376 -25.09 1.49 11.78
C THR A 376 -23.68 1.90 12.20
N PRO A 377 -23.13 3.02 11.70
CA PRO A 377 -21.86 3.54 12.15
C PRO A 377 -21.79 3.67 13.67
N GLN A 378 -20.64 3.33 14.25
CA GLN A 378 -20.41 3.47 15.67
C GLN A 378 -19.91 4.88 15.99
N THR A 379 -20.58 5.53 16.94
CA THR A 379 -20.14 6.80 17.52
C THR A 379 -19.40 6.54 18.84
N GLY A 380 -18.48 7.43 19.22
CA GLY A 380 -17.77 7.35 20.50
C GLY A 380 -16.27 6.99 20.44
N GLY A 381 -15.67 6.97 19.24
CA GLY A 381 -14.21 6.87 19.07
C GLY A 381 -13.59 5.63 19.73
N ASN A 382 -12.39 5.81 20.30
CA ASN A 382 -11.61 4.71 20.88
C ASN A 382 -12.34 4.01 22.04
N ALA A 383 -13.07 4.74 22.89
CA ALA A 383 -13.81 4.14 24.00
C ALA A 383 -14.83 3.10 23.53
N ALA A 384 -15.51 3.39 22.41
CA ALA A 384 -16.51 2.49 21.84
C ALA A 384 -15.85 1.24 21.22
N LEU A 385 -14.67 1.39 20.63
CA LEU A 385 -13.86 0.28 20.12
C LEU A 385 -13.33 -0.60 21.27
N PHE A 386 -12.79 -0.02 22.34
CA PHE A 386 -12.34 -0.79 23.52
C PHE A 386 -13.49 -1.56 24.18
N ALA A 387 -14.70 -0.99 24.23
CA ALA A 387 -15.88 -1.71 24.71
C ALA A 387 -16.27 -2.89 23.82
N ALA A 388 -15.99 -2.83 22.51
CA ALA A 388 -16.18 -3.95 21.60
C ALA A 388 -15.09 -5.03 21.76
N VAL A 389 -13.87 -4.61 22.09
CA VAL A 389 -12.74 -5.51 22.40
C VAL A 389 -12.98 -6.25 23.71
N ASP A 390 -13.37 -5.57 24.79
CA ASP A 390 -13.52 -6.15 26.13
C ASP A 390 -14.93 -5.91 26.72
N PRO A 391 -15.99 -6.52 26.15
CA PRO A 391 -17.37 -6.31 26.59
C PRO A 391 -17.67 -6.90 27.98
N GLU A 392 -16.81 -7.80 28.48
CA GLU A 392 -16.92 -8.40 29.81
C GLU A 392 -16.06 -7.70 30.88
N ASP A 393 -15.37 -6.61 30.52
CA ASP A 393 -14.45 -5.86 31.38
C ASP A 393 -13.36 -6.76 32.05
N GLU A 394 -12.88 -7.78 31.33
CA GLU A 394 -11.89 -8.74 31.82
C GLU A 394 -10.57 -8.06 32.19
N LEU A 395 -10.12 -7.07 31.43
CA LEU A 395 -8.89 -6.31 31.71
C LEU A 395 -9.01 -5.46 32.96
N ALA A 396 -10.19 -4.88 33.20
CA ALA A 396 -10.46 -4.09 34.40
C ALA A 396 -10.38 -4.97 35.66
N ALA A 397 -10.81 -6.23 35.55
CA ALA A 397 -10.74 -7.22 36.63
C ALA A 397 -9.32 -7.71 36.97
N LEU A 398 -8.32 -7.45 36.13
CA LEU A 398 -6.92 -7.80 36.40
C LEU A 398 -6.29 -6.87 37.45
N SER A 399 -5.27 -7.38 38.16
CA SER A 399 -4.44 -6.54 39.01
C SER A 399 -3.47 -5.68 38.20
N ASP A 400 -3.03 -4.55 38.75
CA ASP A 400 -2.03 -3.68 38.11
C ASP A 400 -0.76 -4.44 37.70
N ASN A 401 -0.30 -5.38 38.54
CA ASN A 401 0.86 -6.22 38.23
C ASN A 401 0.62 -7.11 37.01
N ARG A 402 -0.59 -7.62 36.80
CA ARG A 402 -0.92 -8.44 35.62
C ARG A 402 -1.04 -7.57 34.37
N ARG A 403 -1.71 -6.42 34.46
CA ARG A 403 -1.76 -5.43 33.36
C ARG A 403 -0.35 -4.97 32.95
N GLY A 404 0.51 -4.67 33.92
CA GLY A 404 1.91 -4.32 33.67
C GLY A 404 2.67 -5.42 32.92
N ARG A 405 2.45 -6.70 33.25
CA ARG A 405 3.06 -7.82 32.52
C ARG A 405 2.54 -7.95 31.09
N LEU A 406 1.24 -7.73 30.87
CA LEU A 406 0.66 -7.73 29.52
C LEU A 406 1.31 -6.64 28.66
N ILE A 407 1.48 -5.44 29.20
CA ILE A 407 2.17 -4.34 28.50
C ILE A 407 3.63 -4.69 28.21
N SER A 408 4.32 -5.34 29.16
CA SER A 408 5.71 -5.77 28.95
C SER A 408 5.90 -6.82 27.85
N LYS A 409 4.86 -7.60 27.48
CA LYS A 409 4.93 -8.54 26.35
C LYS A 409 5.14 -7.84 25.01
N SER A 410 4.78 -6.55 24.90
CA SER A 410 4.92 -5.77 23.67
C SER A 410 6.36 -5.63 23.17
N ARG A 411 7.35 -5.95 24.01
CA ARG A 411 8.77 -6.05 23.62
C ARG A 411 9.02 -7.05 22.50
N ASP A 412 8.26 -8.14 22.46
CA ASP A 412 8.53 -9.25 21.54
C ASP A 412 7.69 -9.13 20.25
N TRP A 413 6.76 -8.18 20.16
CA TRP A 413 5.82 -8.04 19.04
C TRP A 413 6.51 -7.87 17.69
N PHE A 414 7.62 -7.14 17.62
CA PHE A 414 8.38 -6.95 16.38
C PHE A 414 8.98 -8.25 15.82
N SER A 415 9.13 -9.27 16.67
CA SER A 415 9.56 -10.60 16.26
C SER A 415 8.42 -11.58 16.03
N GLU A 416 7.23 -11.29 16.58
CA GLU A 416 6.04 -12.15 16.52
C GLU A 416 5.09 -11.77 15.38
N HIS A 417 5.05 -10.50 14.99
CA HIS A 417 4.10 -9.95 14.05
C HIS A 417 4.81 -9.23 12.90
N ASP A 418 4.82 -9.84 11.73
CA ASP A 418 5.47 -9.32 10.52
C ASP A 418 5.02 -7.90 10.16
N ILE A 419 3.73 -7.61 10.34
CA ILE A 419 3.13 -6.30 10.03
C ILE A 419 3.75 -5.14 10.83
N SER A 420 4.36 -5.44 11.98
CA SER A 420 4.94 -4.41 12.85
C SER A 420 6.14 -3.71 12.22
N SER A 421 6.77 -4.28 11.20
CA SER A 421 7.82 -3.59 10.44
C SER A 421 7.30 -2.29 9.81
N SER A 422 6.01 -2.23 9.48
CA SER A 422 5.32 -1.04 8.96
C SER A 422 4.96 0.00 10.02
N TRP A 423 5.15 -0.29 11.31
CA TRP A 423 4.78 0.62 12.40
C TRP A 423 5.84 1.69 12.61
N PHE A 424 5.85 2.67 11.71
CA PHE A 424 6.61 3.91 11.81
C PHE A 424 5.70 5.10 11.48
N VAL A 425 6.24 6.31 11.65
CA VAL A 425 5.54 7.56 11.31
C VAL A 425 6.38 8.34 10.30
N SER A 426 5.73 8.85 9.26
CA SER A 426 6.40 9.56 8.16
C SER A 426 5.69 10.82 7.70
N ASP A 427 4.80 11.40 8.52
CA ASP A 427 4.12 12.63 8.13
C ASP A 427 5.06 13.82 7.97
N ALA A 428 4.63 14.78 7.15
CA ALA A 428 5.37 15.98 6.81
C ALA A 428 5.86 16.77 8.03
N THR A 429 5.04 16.87 9.09
CA THR A 429 5.39 17.64 10.28
C THR A 429 6.57 17.01 11.02
N LEU A 430 6.59 15.68 11.11
CA LEU A 430 7.70 14.96 11.71
C LEU A 430 8.97 15.07 10.86
N MET A 431 8.85 14.91 9.54
CA MET A 431 10.01 14.92 8.64
C MET A 431 10.69 16.29 8.61
N GLU A 432 9.94 17.39 8.51
CA GLU A 432 10.48 18.75 8.61
C GLU A 432 11.24 18.97 9.93
N ALA A 433 10.69 18.49 11.05
CA ALA A 433 11.36 18.61 12.34
C ALA A 433 12.65 17.78 12.42
N LEU A 434 12.71 16.64 11.72
CA LEU A 434 13.89 15.78 11.68
C LEU A 434 15.01 16.35 10.82
N GLU A 435 14.70 17.09 9.76
CA GLU A 435 15.69 17.83 8.95
C GLU A 435 16.43 18.88 9.79
N GLU A 436 15.74 19.56 10.71
CA GLU A 436 16.36 20.53 11.62
C GLU A 436 17.21 19.86 12.74
N ALA A 437 17.13 18.55 12.89
CA ALA A 437 17.75 17.83 13.99
C ALA A 437 19.26 17.64 13.77
N SER A 438 20.06 18.49 14.43
CA SER A 438 21.53 18.43 14.29
C SER A 438 22.21 17.23 14.98
N THR A 439 21.48 16.38 15.72
CA THR A 439 22.04 15.23 16.45
C THR A 439 21.05 14.06 16.54
N VAL A 440 21.56 12.83 16.66
CA VAL A 440 20.74 11.63 16.93
C VAL A 440 19.91 11.79 18.21
N ALA A 441 20.43 12.47 19.23
CA ALA A 441 19.71 12.69 20.48
C ALA A 441 18.52 13.65 20.32
N SER A 442 18.65 14.71 19.51
CA SER A 442 17.54 15.61 19.19
C SER A 442 16.50 14.91 18.33
N ALA A 443 16.91 14.15 17.31
CA ALA A 443 16.02 13.35 16.47
C ALA A 443 15.16 12.38 17.32
N LYS A 444 15.79 11.61 18.22
CA LYS A 444 15.07 10.72 19.15
C LYS A 444 14.04 11.46 20.01
N LYS A 445 14.37 12.68 20.46
CA LYS A 445 13.45 13.49 21.28
C LYS A 445 12.27 14.00 20.46
N ILE A 446 12.50 14.40 19.21
CA ILE A 446 11.47 14.85 18.28
C ILE A 446 10.49 13.70 18.02
N VAL A 447 10.98 12.54 17.59
CA VAL A 447 10.15 11.34 17.37
C VAL A 447 9.38 10.97 18.63
N ALA A 448 10.03 10.91 19.79
CA ALA A 448 9.34 10.56 21.04
C ALA A 448 8.23 11.56 21.42
N SER A 449 8.42 12.84 21.11
CA SER A 449 7.40 13.87 21.35
C SER A 449 6.22 13.71 20.38
N HIS A 450 6.52 13.47 19.11
CA HIS A 450 5.51 13.22 18.08
C HIS A 450 4.68 11.93 18.37
N LEU A 451 5.33 10.85 18.80
CA LEU A 451 4.63 9.62 19.23
C LEU A 451 3.69 9.86 20.42
N HIS A 452 4.05 10.80 21.30
CA HIS A 452 3.20 11.20 22.43
C HIS A 452 1.99 12.02 21.98
N GLU A 453 2.16 12.90 21.00
CA GLU A 453 1.06 13.67 20.39
C GLU A 453 0.09 12.77 19.61
N SER A 454 0.60 11.74 18.95
CA SER A 454 -0.18 10.76 18.18
C SER A 454 -0.67 9.55 19.01
N ARG A 455 -0.63 9.61 20.34
CA ARG A 455 -0.97 8.48 21.23
C ARG A 455 -2.37 7.88 20.98
N ASP A 456 -3.35 8.73 20.64
CA ASP A 456 -4.75 8.31 20.45
C ASP A 456 -4.89 7.45 19.17
N ARG A 457 -4.08 7.75 18.12
CA ARG A 457 -3.96 6.92 16.91
C ARG A 457 -3.37 5.55 17.24
N TRP A 458 -2.29 5.51 18.03
CA TRP A 458 -1.68 4.25 18.47
C TRP A 458 -2.62 3.41 19.36
N ALA A 459 -3.35 4.05 20.28
CA ALA A 459 -4.35 3.37 21.11
C ALA A 459 -5.41 2.69 20.24
N LYS A 460 -5.89 3.38 19.20
CA LYS A 460 -6.85 2.84 18.22
C LYS A 460 -6.27 1.67 17.41
N LEU A 461 -5.04 1.81 16.90
CA LEU A 461 -4.34 0.75 16.16
C LEU A 461 -4.25 -0.52 17.02
N PHE A 462 -3.80 -0.39 18.28
CA PHE A 462 -3.70 -1.53 19.18
C PHE A 462 -5.07 -2.11 19.56
N ALA A 463 -6.10 -1.27 19.73
CA ALA A 463 -7.46 -1.75 19.97
C ALA A 463 -8.02 -2.54 18.78
N ARG A 464 -7.75 -2.13 17.54
CA ARG A 464 -8.13 -2.88 16.33
C ARG A 464 -7.39 -4.22 16.26
N SER A 465 -6.08 -4.23 16.52
CA SER A 465 -5.30 -5.47 16.62
C SER A 465 -5.84 -6.42 17.69
N ALA A 466 -6.23 -5.88 18.86
CA ALA A 466 -6.85 -6.67 19.91
C ALA A 466 -8.20 -7.25 19.49
N LEU A 467 -9.05 -6.46 18.80
CA LEU A 467 -10.34 -6.94 18.29
C LEU A 467 -10.13 -8.15 17.36
N ILE A 468 -9.16 -8.07 16.45
CA ILE A 468 -8.82 -9.16 15.53
C ILE A 468 -8.39 -10.41 16.32
N LEU A 469 -7.41 -10.27 17.21
CA LEU A 469 -6.86 -11.39 17.98
C LEU A 469 -7.87 -12.01 18.94
N ARG A 470 -8.88 -11.26 19.38
CA ARG A 470 -9.97 -11.80 20.22
C ARG A 470 -10.90 -12.70 19.42
N HIS A 471 -11.07 -12.41 18.13
CA HIS A 471 -11.91 -13.16 17.23
C HIS A 471 -11.15 -14.19 16.40
N ASP A 472 -9.81 -14.22 16.49
CA ASP A 472 -8.94 -15.16 15.79
C ASP A 472 -9.17 -16.59 16.30
N CYS A 473 -9.46 -17.49 15.38
CA CYS A 473 -9.79 -18.90 15.64
C CYS A 473 -8.56 -19.73 16.03
N ASN A 474 -7.36 -19.25 15.70
CA ASN A 474 -6.09 -19.95 15.89
C ASN A 474 -5.24 -19.33 17.01
N ALA A 475 -5.55 -18.09 17.42
CA ALA A 475 -4.81 -17.42 18.50
C ALA A 475 -5.16 -18.00 19.88
N PRO A 476 -4.23 -17.94 20.85
CA PRO A 476 -4.55 -18.18 22.25
C PRO A 476 -5.69 -17.25 22.75
N PRO A 477 -6.60 -17.71 23.61
CA PRO A 477 -7.73 -16.90 24.09
C PRO A 477 -7.36 -15.58 24.77
N ASP A 478 -6.13 -15.45 25.27
CA ASP A 478 -5.60 -14.26 25.93
C ASP A 478 -4.67 -13.42 25.04
N ALA A 479 -4.50 -13.76 23.75
CA ALA A 479 -3.58 -13.06 22.84
C ALA A 479 -3.92 -11.57 22.70
N TRP A 480 -5.22 -11.27 22.59
CA TRP A 480 -5.75 -9.90 22.48
C TRP A 480 -5.46 -9.03 23.70
N MET A 481 -5.33 -9.62 24.89
CA MET A 481 -5.22 -8.88 26.15
C MET A 481 -3.97 -8.01 26.20
N SER A 482 -2.88 -8.43 25.54
CA SER A 482 -1.63 -7.65 25.49
C SER A 482 -1.81 -6.34 24.72
N PHE A 483 -2.41 -6.42 23.53
CA PHE A 483 -2.73 -5.27 22.69
C PHE A 483 -3.75 -4.34 23.36
N ALA A 484 -4.82 -4.91 23.92
CA ALA A 484 -5.86 -4.13 24.59
C ALA A 484 -5.33 -3.43 25.86
N ALA A 485 -4.51 -4.11 26.67
CA ALA A 485 -3.90 -3.50 27.86
C ALA A 485 -2.93 -2.36 27.50
N LEU A 486 -2.18 -2.48 26.41
CA LEU A 486 -1.31 -1.41 25.92
C LEU A 486 -2.14 -0.21 25.43
N GLY A 487 -3.17 -0.47 24.62
CA GLY A 487 -4.07 0.57 24.13
C GLY A 487 -4.78 1.34 25.25
N GLN A 488 -5.33 0.63 26.25
CA GLN A 488 -5.92 1.26 27.44
C GLN A 488 -4.90 2.09 28.23
N ALA A 489 -3.66 1.61 28.36
CA ALA A 489 -2.63 2.35 29.07
C ALA A 489 -2.25 3.67 28.36
N LEU A 490 -2.34 3.72 27.03
CA LEU A 490 -2.15 4.97 26.27
C LEU A 490 -3.28 5.97 26.54
N GLU A 491 -4.54 5.52 26.52
CA GLU A 491 -5.71 6.34 26.86
C GLU A 491 -5.63 6.88 28.30
N ASP A 492 -5.18 6.03 29.24
CA ASP A 492 -4.97 6.41 30.65
C ASP A 492 -3.78 7.38 30.86
N GLY A 493 -3.05 7.72 29.79
CA GLY A 493 -1.94 8.67 29.84
C GLY A 493 -0.66 8.11 30.47
N ARG A 494 -0.49 6.79 30.46
CA ARG A 494 0.79 6.18 30.90
C ARG A 494 1.90 6.62 29.95
N GLU A 495 3.06 6.98 30.51
CA GLU A 495 4.17 7.48 29.69
C GLU A 495 4.68 6.42 28.71
N ILE A 496 4.82 6.81 27.44
CA ILE A 496 5.29 5.97 26.33
C ILE A 496 6.63 5.27 26.63
N LYS A 497 7.56 5.94 27.30
CA LYS A 497 8.87 5.36 27.69
C LYS A 497 8.75 4.12 28.60
N ASN A 498 7.59 3.87 29.20
CA ASN A 498 7.32 2.70 30.03
C ASN A 498 6.61 1.56 29.26
N MET A 499 6.55 1.66 27.93
CA MET A 499 5.88 0.75 27.01
C MET A 499 6.90 0.25 25.96
N PRO A 500 7.38 -1.00 26.05
CA PRO A 500 8.52 -1.47 25.25
C PRO A 500 8.39 -1.31 23.73
N VAL A 501 7.22 -1.57 23.15
CA VAL A 501 7.03 -1.48 21.68
C VAL A 501 7.39 -0.12 21.08
N PHE A 502 7.26 0.97 21.85
CA PHE A 502 7.57 2.30 21.35
C PHE A 502 9.07 2.55 21.19
N GLU A 503 9.94 1.74 21.81
CA GLU A 503 11.38 1.76 21.50
C GLU A 503 11.62 1.30 20.06
N ASP A 504 10.92 0.25 19.63
CA ASP A 504 11.02 -0.30 18.27
C ASP A 504 10.35 0.63 17.24
N ILE A 505 9.16 1.16 17.52
CA ILE A 505 8.46 2.13 16.63
C ILE A 505 9.33 3.38 16.42
N LEU A 506 9.93 3.90 17.49
CA LEU A 506 10.84 5.04 17.40
C LEU A 506 12.05 4.73 16.53
N ARG A 507 12.63 3.52 16.66
CA ARG A 507 13.74 3.09 15.81
C ARG A 507 13.32 3.01 14.34
N GLN A 508 12.22 2.32 14.02
CA GLN A 508 11.73 2.21 12.64
C GLN A 508 11.44 3.58 12.03
N THR A 509 10.93 4.51 12.82
CA THR A 509 10.66 5.90 12.39
C THR A 509 11.93 6.63 11.99
N LEU A 510 13.02 6.47 12.76
CA LEU A 510 14.31 7.06 12.41
C LEU A 510 14.97 6.37 11.22
N GLU A 511 14.83 5.05 11.09
CA GLU A 511 15.34 4.30 9.95
C GLU A 511 14.63 4.67 8.66
N ALA A 512 13.29 4.80 8.68
CA ALA A 512 12.51 5.26 7.55
C ALA A 512 12.89 6.70 7.14
N ALA A 513 13.06 7.62 8.10
CA ALA A 513 13.51 8.98 7.82
C ALA A 513 14.91 9.02 7.20
N ALA A 514 15.83 8.17 7.68
CA ALA A 514 17.18 8.09 7.15
C ALA A 514 17.23 7.48 5.74
N ALA A 515 16.42 6.47 5.46
CA ALA A 515 16.29 5.90 4.12
C ALA A 515 15.80 6.95 3.12
N ARG A 516 14.81 7.75 3.50
CA ARG A 516 14.28 8.84 2.67
C ARG A 516 15.34 9.91 2.38
N ALA A 517 16.11 10.33 3.38
CA ALA A 517 17.18 11.29 3.19
C ALA A 517 18.26 10.80 2.22
N LEU A 518 18.52 9.48 2.16
CA LEU A 518 19.43 8.89 1.19
C LEU A 518 18.84 8.88 -0.23
N GLU A 519 17.53 8.66 -0.38
CA GLU A 519 16.85 8.76 -1.69
C GLU A 519 16.86 10.19 -2.25
N ASP A 520 16.67 11.19 -1.38
CA ASP A 520 16.77 12.62 -1.73
C ASP A 520 18.23 13.01 -2.08
N ASP A 521 19.23 12.50 -1.34
CA ASP A 521 20.64 12.70 -1.67
C ASP A 521 21.03 11.96 -2.98
N GLU A 522 20.52 10.76 -3.24
CA GLU A 522 20.77 10.02 -4.49
C GLU A 522 20.19 10.74 -5.72
N THR A 523 19.06 11.45 -5.57
CA THR A 523 18.52 12.32 -6.63
C THR A 523 19.27 13.64 -6.79
N GLU A 524 19.99 14.13 -5.77
CA GLU A 524 20.93 15.25 -5.91
C GLU A 524 22.30 14.82 -6.50
N TRP A 525 22.74 13.58 -6.28
CA TRP A 525 23.99 13.05 -6.86
C TRP A 525 23.90 12.82 -8.38
N ASP A 526 22.70 12.69 -8.93
CA ASP A 526 22.46 12.70 -10.37
C ASP A 526 22.40 14.13 -10.96
N ASN A 527 22.26 15.18 -10.13
CA ASN A 527 22.01 16.55 -10.60
C ASN A 527 23.15 17.56 -10.34
N GLU A 528 24.19 17.19 -9.60
CA GLU A 528 25.50 17.83 -9.72
C GLU A 528 26.51 16.76 -10.11
N GLY A 529 27.21 16.95 -11.23
CA GLY A 529 28.32 16.12 -11.71
C GLY A 529 29.53 16.10 -10.77
N SER A 530 29.31 15.70 -9.53
CA SER A 530 30.30 15.29 -8.56
C SER A 530 30.55 13.82 -8.84
N GLU A 531 31.56 13.57 -9.70
CA GLU A 531 32.16 12.23 -9.79
C GLU A 531 32.29 11.67 -8.38
N PRO A 532 31.84 10.41 -8.11
CA PRO A 532 32.04 9.79 -6.82
C PRO A 532 33.53 9.97 -6.47
N PRO A 533 33.86 10.31 -5.21
CA PRO A 533 35.23 10.62 -4.83
C PRO A 533 36.14 9.54 -5.40
N ASP A 534 37.16 9.94 -6.18
CA ASP A 534 38.02 9.03 -6.95
C ASP A 534 38.79 8.11 -5.99
N ILE A 535 38.14 7.02 -5.56
CA ILE A 535 38.73 6.04 -4.66
C ILE A 535 39.77 5.28 -5.47
N GLU A 536 41.05 5.47 -5.15
CA GLU A 536 42.14 4.77 -5.83
C GLU A 536 41.86 3.26 -5.88
N PRO A 537 41.94 2.61 -7.06
CA PRO A 537 41.72 1.16 -7.18
C PRO A 537 42.61 0.35 -6.22
N GLU A 538 42.11 -0.79 -5.75
CA GLU A 538 42.89 -1.70 -4.90
C GLU A 538 44.15 -2.17 -5.65
N ARG A 539 45.34 -1.93 -5.08
CA ARG A 539 46.60 -2.47 -5.62
C ARG A 539 46.69 -3.95 -5.29
N LYS A 540 47.32 -4.75 -6.16
CA LYS A 540 47.43 -6.20 -5.99
C LYS A 540 47.96 -6.60 -4.59
N GLY A 541 47.11 -7.25 -3.79
CA GLY A 541 47.43 -7.73 -2.44
C GLY A 541 47.57 -6.62 -1.39
N GLU A 542 47.00 -5.44 -1.65
CA GLU A 542 46.98 -4.30 -0.74
C GLU A 542 46.14 -4.60 0.51
N LEU A 543 44.91 -5.08 0.34
CA LEU A 543 44.03 -5.39 1.47
C LEU A 543 44.64 -6.43 2.40
N ALA A 544 45.25 -7.48 1.85
CA ALA A 544 45.94 -8.51 2.62
C ALA A 544 47.12 -7.96 3.44
N LYS A 545 47.78 -6.88 2.99
CA LYS A 545 48.86 -6.21 3.73
C LYS A 545 48.31 -5.31 4.82
N LEU A 546 47.22 -4.59 4.54
CA LEU A 546 46.55 -3.70 5.50
C LEU A 546 45.93 -4.48 6.66
N LEU A 547 45.40 -5.67 6.38
CA LEU A 547 44.84 -6.59 7.38
C LEU A 547 45.89 -7.45 8.09
N LYS A 548 47.20 -7.23 7.86
CA LYS A 548 48.24 -8.07 8.45
C LYS A 548 48.27 -7.93 9.97
N GLY A 549 47.84 -8.99 10.67
CA GLY A 549 47.72 -9.02 12.13
C GLY A 549 46.29 -8.86 12.65
N SER A 550 45.32 -8.59 11.75
CA SER A 550 43.88 -8.70 12.02
C SER A 550 43.43 -10.17 11.95
N PRO A 551 42.35 -10.56 12.65
CA PRO A 551 41.68 -11.83 12.40
C PRO A 551 41.04 -11.93 11.01
N LEU A 552 40.80 -10.80 10.33
CA LEU A 552 40.18 -10.76 9.01
C LEU A 552 41.17 -10.96 7.87
N ASN A 553 40.68 -11.55 6.79
CA ASN A 553 41.39 -11.66 5.52
C ASN A 553 40.47 -11.26 4.34
N PRO A 554 41.02 -11.01 3.14
CA PRO A 554 40.22 -10.56 2.00
C PRO A 554 39.08 -11.51 1.61
N ASP A 555 39.32 -12.82 1.59
CA ASP A 555 38.30 -13.80 1.20
C ASP A 555 37.14 -13.83 2.21
N GLN A 556 37.43 -13.62 3.50
CA GLN A 556 36.42 -13.49 4.55
C GLN A 556 35.58 -12.20 4.37
N ILE A 557 36.20 -11.09 3.98
CA ILE A 557 35.45 -9.87 3.65
C ILE A 557 34.53 -10.12 2.45
N ASP A 558 35.03 -10.76 1.40
CA ASP A 558 34.22 -11.08 0.21
C ASP A 558 33.02 -11.97 0.56
N GLY A 559 33.21 -12.95 1.44
CA GLY A 559 32.12 -13.80 1.95
C GLY A 559 31.10 -13.04 2.79
N TYR A 560 31.58 -12.13 3.65
CA TYR A 560 30.73 -11.28 4.47
C TYR A 560 29.86 -10.35 3.61
N LEU A 561 30.47 -9.62 2.66
CA LEU A 561 29.77 -8.71 1.77
C LEU A 561 28.79 -9.45 0.83
N THR A 562 29.15 -10.65 0.38
CA THR A 562 28.23 -11.50 -0.39
C THR A 562 26.95 -11.82 0.41
N ALA A 563 27.09 -12.17 1.69
CA ALA A 563 25.95 -12.46 2.56
C ALA A 563 25.10 -11.22 2.88
N VAL A 564 25.71 -10.03 2.93
CA VAL A 564 24.99 -8.75 3.04
C VAL A 564 24.14 -8.50 1.81
N LEU A 565 24.72 -8.64 0.61
CA LEU A 565 24.08 -8.30 -0.65
C LEU A 565 22.90 -9.21 -1.04
N ILE A 566 22.92 -10.48 -0.61
CA ILE A 566 21.86 -11.44 -0.94
C ILE A 566 20.91 -11.74 0.24
N ALA A 567 21.05 -10.96 1.33
CA ALA A 567 20.19 -11.12 2.49
C ALA A 567 18.72 -10.89 2.12
N PRO A 568 17.77 -11.66 2.70
CA PRO A 568 16.34 -11.44 2.47
C PRO A 568 15.83 -10.05 2.86
N GLU A 569 16.47 -9.39 3.83
CA GLU A 569 16.13 -8.05 4.28
C GLU A 569 17.33 -7.13 4.06
N PHE A 570 17.09 -5.92 3.55
CA PHE A 570 18.15 -4.93 3.33
C PHE A 570 18.88 -4.60 4.64
N SER A 571 20.18 -4.35 4.54
CA SER A 571 21.00 -3.89 5.66
C SER A 571 21.84 -2.71 5.18
N SER A 572 21.69 -1.56 5.84
CA SER A 572 22.44 -0.36 5.49
C SER A 572 23.94 -0.51 5.78
N PRO A 573 24.83 0.22 5.08
CA PRO A 573 26.27 0.23 5.37
C PRO A 573 26.62 0.39 6.84
N ASN A 574 25.91 1.24 7.57
CA ASN A 574 26.15 1.46 9.00
C ASN A 574 25.89 0.21 9.86
N GLU A 575 24.94 -0.64 9.47
CA GLU A 575 24.53 -1.82 10.23
C GLU A 575 25.46 -3.02 10.04
N TRP A 576 25.97 -3.22 8.82
CA TRP A 576 26.88 -4.33 8.52
C TRP A 576 28.36 -3.95 8.63
N LEU A 577 28.71 -2.67 8.54
CA LEU A 577 30.10 -2.25 8.68
C LEU A 577 30.61 -2.43 10.11
N MET A 578 29.79 -2.10 11.11
CA MET A 578 30.19 -2.19 12.52
C MET A 578 30.53 -3.62 12.97
N PRO A 579 29.71 -4.65 12.67
CA PRO A 579 30.06 -6.05 12.96
C PRO A 579 31.24 -6.58 12.13
N LEU A 580 31.45 -6.07 10.91
CA LEU A 580 32.64 -6.41 10.12
C LEU A 580 33.92 -5.83 10.74
N MET A 581 33.84 -4.59 11.26
CA MET A 581 34.98 -3.87 11.80
C MET A 581 35.30 -4.16 13.27
N ASP A 582 34.44 -4.91 13.97
CA ASP A 582 34.63 -5.22 15.39
C ASP A 582 35.93 -5.99 15.65
N GLY A 583 36.72 -5.52 16.63
CA GLY A 583 37.98 -6.14 17.02
C GLY A 583 39.17 -5.99 16.05
N ILE A 584 39.08 -5.18 14.98
CA ILE A 584 40.22 -4.94 14.08
C ILE A 584 41.19 -3.91 14.68
N GLU A 585 42.41 -4.35 15.03
CA GLU A 585 43.52 -3.45 15.31
C GLU A 585 44.34 -3.17 14.03
N VAL A 586 44.17 -2.00 13.43
CA VAL A 586 44.95 -1.57 12.25
C VAL A 586 46.13 -0.71 12.67
N LYS A 587 47.33 -1.03 12.17
CA LYS A 587 48.55 -0.24 12.44
C LYS A 587 48.83 0.74 11.29
N GLY A 588 48.98 2.02 11.62
CA GLY A 588 49.38 3.08 10.69
C GLY A 588 48.33 4.20 10.51
N HIS A 589 48.79 5.44 10.35
CA HIS A 589 47.91 6.58 10.05
C HIS A 589 47.26 6.41 8.67
N GLY A 590 45.93 6.55 8.60
CA GLY A 590 45.15 6.46 7.35
C GLY A 590 44.83 5.03 6.87
N SER A 591 45.40 3.99 7.50
CA SER A 591 45.17 2.60 7.10
C SER A 591 43.72 2.13 7.29
N VAL A 592 43.01 2.65 8.30
CA VAL A 592 41.59 2.31 8.55
C VAL A 592 40.70 2.87 7.43
N GLN A 593 40.90 4.15 7.07
CA GLN A 593 40.18 4.77 5.96
C GLN A 593 40.44 4.00 4.66
N ARG A 594 41.69 3.64 4.37
CA ARG A 594 42.01 2.87 3.16
C ARG A 594 41.37 1.47 3.13
N ILE A 595 41.24 0.81 4.29
CA ILE A 595 40.51 -0.46 4.39
C ILE A 595 39.03 -0.24 4.05
N PHE A 596 38.43 0.82 4.60
CA PHE A 596 37.04 1.19 4.31
C PHE A 596 36.83 1.45 2.82
N ASP A 597 37.68 2.28 2.21
CA ASP A 597 37.65 2.59 0.78
C ASP A 597 37.69 1.31 -0.08
N ILE A 598 38.57 0.36 0.25
CA ILE A 598 38.68 -0.92 -0.46
C ILE A 598 37.44 -1.81 -0.22
N VAL A 599 36.88 -1.81 0.99
CA VAL A 599 35.64 -2.54 1.31
C VAL A 599 34.49 -2.01 0.47
N MET A 600 34.37 -0.69 0.32
CA MET A 600 33.34 -0.06 -0.52
C MET A 600 33.54 -0.39 -2.01
N LEU A 601 34.77 -0.36 -2.53
CA LEU A 601 35.07 -0.81 -3.90
C LEU A 601 34.64 -2.26 -4.14
N ARG A 602 34.91 -3.15 -3.17
CA ARG A 602 34.54 -4.56 -3.26
C ARG A 602 33.04 -4.77 -3.14
N TYR A 603 32.36 -4.01 -2.28
CA TYR A 603 30.91 -4.01 -2.17
C TYR A 603 30.26 -3.61 -3.50
N GLY A 604 30.71 -2.52 -4.13
CA GLY A 604 30.22 -2.09 -5.44
C GLY A 604 30.43 -3.13 -6.54
N ALA A 605 31.63 -3.71 -6.63
CA ALA A 605 31.91 -4.75 -7.62
C ALA A 605 31.08 -6.04 -7.42
N LEU A 606 30.85 -6.44 -6.15
CA LEU A 606 29.98 -7.57 -5.84
C LEU A 606 28.51 -7.25 -6.14
N ASN A 607 28.06 -6.03 -5.86
CA ASN A 607 26.70 -5.57 -6.17
C ASN A 607 26.45 -5.60 -7.69
N GLU A 608 27.39 -5.10 -8.49
CA GLU A 608 27.32 -5.21 -9.95
C GLU A 608 27.23 -6.68 -10.41
N ALA A 609 28.02 -7.57 -9.81
CA ALA A 609 27.96 -9.00 -10.11
C ALA A 609 26.63 -9.66 -9.69
N VAL A 610 25.97 -9.16 -8.63
CA VAL A 610 24.61 -9.58 -8.26
C VAL A 610 23.62 -9.16 -9.35
N THR A 611 23.62 -7.88 -9.73
CA THR A 611 22.72 -7.31 -10.75
C THR A 611 22.87 -7.99 -12.12
N LEU A 612 24.10 -8.34 -12.50
CA LEU A 612 24.38 -9.06 -13.75
C LEU A 612 24.14 -10.58 -13.65
N GLY A 613 23.79 -11.11 -12.48
CA GLY A 613 23.58 -12.54 -12.25
C GLY A 613 24.87 -13.38 -12.30
N GLU A 614 26.03 -12.76 -12.11
CA GLU A 614 27.35 -13.41 -12.19
C GLU A 614 27.94 -13.77 -10.81
N ILE A 615 27.19 -13.51 -9.73
CA ILE A 615 27.65 -13.76 -8.37
C ILE A 615 28.06 -15.22 -8.11
N GLY A 616 29.20 -15.38 -7.42
CA GLY A 616 29.68 -16.68 -6.96
C GLY A 616 30.41 -17.50 -8.01
N GLY A 617 30.58 -17.03 -9.25
CA GLY A 617 31.32 -17.73 -10.31
C GLY A 617 32.74 -18.14 -9.89
N ASP A 618 33.46 -17.24 -9.23
CA ASP A 618 34.86 -17.43 -8.81
C ASP A 618 35.02 -18.42 -7.64
N LEU A 619 33.93 -18.73 -6.92
CA LEU A 619 33.98 -19.62 -5.76
C LEU A 619 34.40 -21.03 -6.14
N ARG A 620 34.12 -21.47 -7.37
CA ARG A 620 34.45 -22.83 -7.86
C ARG A 620 35.94 -23.09 -7.87
N ASP A 621 36.74 -22.06 -8.14
CA ASP A 621 38.18 -22.17 -8.33
C ASP A 621 38.99 -21.79 -7.08
N LEU A 622 38.33 -21.32 -6.01
CA LEU A 622 39.02 -20.94 -4.77
C LEU A 622 39.74 -22.14 -4.11
N PRO A 623 41.01 -22.02 -3.72
CA PRO A 623 41.70 -23.04 -2.93
C PRO A 623 40.94 -23.33 -1.61
N PRO A 624 41.00 -24.56 -1.06
CA PRO A 624 40.19 -24.96 0.11
C PRO A 624 40.28 -24.03 1.32
N LYS A 625 41.48 -23.50 1.62
CA LYS A 625 41.69 -22.55 2.73
C LYS A 625 41.05 -21.18 2.49
N ARG A 626 41.08 -20.69 1.25
CA ARG A 626 40.45 -19.41 0.87
C ARG A 626 38.94 -19.53 0.84
N PHE A 627 38.45 -20.68 0.36
CA PHE A 627 37.03 -21.01 0.39
C PHE A 627 36.50 -21.12 1.83
N GLN A 628 37.26 -21.73 2.74
CA GLN A 628 36.91 -21.78 4.16
C GLN A 628 36.81 -20.36 4.77
N ALA A 629 37.82 -19.52 4.53
CA ALA A 629 37.79 -18.12 4.97
C ALA A 629 36.57 -17.35 4.42
N TRP A 630 36.20 -17.59 3.16
CA TRP A 630 34.98 -17.03 2.57
C TRP A 630 33.72 -17.52 3.31
N THR A 631 33.61 -18.82 3.61
CA THR A 631 32.46 -19.34 4.38
C THR A 631 32.40 -18.82 5.81
N GLU A 632 33.55 -18.54 6.45
CA GLU A 632 33.61 -17.90 7.77
C GLU A 632 33.01 -16.49 7.72
N GLY A 633 33.37 -15.70 6.71
CA GLY A 633 32.84 -14.35 6.52
C GLY A 633 31.34 -14.34 6.23
N PHE A 634 30.90 -15.25 5.36
CA PHE A 634 29.48 -15.42 5.05
C PHE A 634 28.67 -15.78 6.31
N ALA A 635 29.15 -16.76 7.10
CA ALA A 635 28.49 -17.15 8.34
C ALA A 635 28.48 -16.01 9.38
N GLN A 636 29.56 -15.24 9.47
CA GLN A 636 29.66 -14.07 10.35
C GLN A 636 28.60 -13.02 10.04
N ALA A 637 28.33 -12.71 8.75
CA ALA A 637 27.27 -11.78 8.37
C ALA A 637 25.88 -12.33 8.71
N VAL A 638 25.60 -13.58 8.36
CA VAL A 638 24.30 -14.24 8.62
C VAL A 638 23.96 -14.26 10.11
N ASP A 639 24.95 -14.50 10.97
CA ASP A 639 24.74 -14.61 12.42
C ASP A 639 24.91 -13.28 13.16
N GLY A 640 25.69 -12.34 12.59
CA GLY A 640 26.08 -11.08 13.23
C GLY A 640 25.17 -9.89 12.91
N ILE A 641 24.53 -9.89 11.74
CA ILE A 641 23.61 -8.81 11.32
C ILE A 641 22.20 -9.20 11.74
N LYS A 642 21.68 -8.53 12.77
CA LYS A 642 20.35 -8.83 13.32
C LYS A 642 19.28 -8.47 12.29
N GLY A 643 18.31 -9.37 12.09
CA GLY A 643 17.17 -9.13 11.21
C GLY A 643 17.42 -9.48 9.74
N ALA A 644 18.66 -9.36 9.24
CA ALA A 644 19.00 -9.59 7.83
C ALA A 644 18.61 -10.99 7.29
N TRP A 645 18.66 -12.03 8.14
CA TRP A 645 18.37 -13.42 7.76
C TRP A 645 17.22 -14.03 8.60
N PRO A 646 15.97 -13.57 8.44
CA PRO A 646 14.87 -14.01 9.29
C PRO A 646 14.46 -15.45 8.96
N LYS A 647 14.26 -16.27 10.00
CA LYS A 647 13.94 -17.72 9.85
C LYS A 647 12.68 -17.99 9.02
N ARG A 648 11.76 -17.03 8.94
CA ARG A 648 10.50 -17.11 8.17
C ARG A 648 10.73 -16.95 6.66
N ALA A 649 11.65 -16.09 6.23
CA ALA A 649 11.99 -15.90 4.81
C ALA A 649 12.76 -17.09 4.21
N LEU A 650 13.42 -17.89 5.05
CA LEU A 650 14.27 -18.98 4.62
C LEU A 650 13.48 -20.27 4.38
N SER A 651 13.56 -20.79 3.15
CA SER A 651 13.04 -22.11 2.81
C SER A 651 13.80 -23.22 3.54
N ARG A 652 13.30 -24.46 3.45
CA ARG A 652 14.00 -25.62 3.99
C ARG A 652 15.38 -25.81 3.36
N ASP A 653 15.48 -25.55 2.06
CA ASP A 653 16.73 -25.72 1.30
C ASP A 653 17.72 -24.62 1.64
N ASP A 654 17.26 -23.37 1.81
CA ASP A 654 18.09 -22.25 2.27
C ASP A 654 18.69 -22.54 3.64
N LYS A 655 17.88 -23.03 4.58
CA LYS A 655 18.33 -23.43 5.92
C LYS A 655 19.39 -24.53 5.86
N GLN A 656 19.25 -25.48 4.92
CA GLN A 656 20.22 -26.54 4.73
C GLN A 656 21.55 -26.02 4.17
N VAL A 657 21.51 -25.14 3.16
CA VAL A 657 22.72 -24.53 2.59
C VAL A 657 23.43 -23.66 3.64
N LEU A 658 22.71 -22.81 4.37
CA LEU A 658 23.27 -22.01 5.46
C LEU A 658 23.89 -22.87 6.56
N SER A 659 23.28 -24.01 6.89
CA SER A 659 23.89 -24.97 7.82
C SER A 659 25.21 -25.54 7.27
N MET A 660 25.28 -25.84 5.97
CA MET A 660 26.50 -26.32 5.33
C MET A 660 27.60 -25.25 5.29
N ILE A 661 27.24 -23.99 5.07
CA ILE A 661 28.17 -22.85 5.14
C ILE A 661 28.74 -22.73 6.55
N ARG A 662 27.89 -22.70 7.60
CA ARG A 662 28.33 -22.64 9.01
C ARG A 662 29.26 -23.80 9.38
N SER A 663 28.93 -25.01 8.93
CA SER A 663 29.78 -26.19 9.15
C SER A 663 31.11 -26.09 8.39
N SER A 664 31.12 -25.57 7.16
CA SER A 664 32.36 -25.38 6.38
C SER A 664 33.23 -24.24 6.92
N ALA A 665 32.65 -23.30 7.68
CA ALA A 665 33.39 -22.27 8.41
C ALA A 665 34.14 -22.84 9.61
N SER A 666 33.56 -23.81 10.34
CA SER A 666 34.14 -24.36 11.57
C SER A 666 35.00 -25.61 11.37
N ASP A 667 34.67 -26.44 10.35
CA ASP A 667 35.29 -27.74 10.08
C ASP A 667 35.94 -27.79 8.68
N SER A 668 36.34 -28.99 8.22
CA SER A 668 36.85 -29.17 6.85
C SER A 668 35.76 -28.87 5.80
N PRO A 669 36.11 -28.29 4.64
CA PRO A 669 35.13 -27.87 3.62
C PRO A 669 34.23 -29.04 3.20
N ILE A 670 32.91 -28.83 3.23
CA ILE A 670 31.96 -29.84 2.78
C ILE A 670 32.09 -30.00 1.25
N PRO A 671 32.44 -31.20 0.73
CA PRO A 671 32.75 -31.39 -0.70
C PRO A 671 31.60 -31.03 -1.65
N THR A 672 30.36 -31.13 -1.18
CA THR A 672 29.15 -30.84 -1.96
C THR A 672 28.74 -29.37 -1.93
N LEU A 673 29.26 -28.56 -1.01
CA LEU A 673 28.87 -27.14 -0.87
C LEU A 673 29.39 -26.29 -2.02
N LYS A 674 30.67 -26.46 -2.35
CA LYS A 674 31.38 -25.66 -3.35
C LYS A 674 30.76 -25.70 -4.77
N PRO A 675 30.31 -26.85 -5.31
CA PRO A 675 29.60 -26.87 -6.60
C PRO A 675 28.16 -26.33 -6.53
N LEU A 676 27.52 -26.37 -5.36
CA LEU A 676 26.12 -25.94 -5.16
C LEU A 676 25.99 -24.41 -4.98
N LEU A 677 26.97 -23.78 -4.34
CA LEU A 677 26.90 -22.37 -3.94
C LEU A 677 26.59 -21.40 -5.09
N PRO A 678 27.26 -21.43 -6.26
CA PRO A 678 27.04 -20.41 -7.29
C PRO A 678 25.59 -20.35 -7.75
N SER A 679 24.97 -21.51 -8.02
CA SER A 679 23.57 -21.59 -8.39
C SER A 679 22.64 -21.13 -7.27
N TRP A 680 22.95 -21.47 -6.02
CA TRP A 680 22.13 -21.05 -4.88
C TRP A 680 22.24 -19.53 -4.62
N LEU A 681 23.44 -18.94 -4.73
CA LEU A 681 23.65 -17.49 -4.60
C LEU A 681 22.87 -16.72 -5.67
N GLN A 682 22.95 -17.15 -6.93
CA GLN A 682 22.20 -16.55 -8.04
C GLN A 682 20.68 -16.64 -7.81
N MET A 683 20.17 -17.83 -7.45
CA MET A 683 18.75 -18.01 -7.18
C MET A 683 18.28 -17.19 -5.98
N THR A 684 19.11 -17.08 -4.93
CA THR A 684 18.78 -16.32 -3.72
C THR A 684 18.76 -14.83 -4.00
N ALA A 685 19.73 -14.32 -4.77
CA ALA A 685 19.75 -12.92 -5.19
C ALA A 685 18.51 -12.52 -5.99
N VAL A 686 18.13 -13.31 -7.00
CA VAL A 686 16.94 -13.05 -7.83
C VAL A 686 15.65 -13.12 -7.02
N LYS A 687 15.53 -14.13 -6.14
CA LYS A 687 14.33 -14.35 -5.32
C LYS A 687 13.91 -13.14 -4.48
N TRP A 688 14.87 -12.31 -4.07
CA TRP A 688 14.62 -11.16 -3.21
C TRP A 688 14.58 -9.83 -3.97
N GLN A 689 15.09 -9.79 -5.20
CA GLN A 689 14.96 -8.65 -6.11
C GLN A 689 13.61 -8.60 -6.84
N GLU A 690 12.84 -9.71 -6.89
CA GLU A 690 11.45 -9.73 -7.42
C GLU A 690 10.39 -9.30 -6.40
N ILE A 691 10.78 -8.98 -5.15
CA ILE A 691 9.90 -8.65 -4.02
C ILE A 691 10.05 -7.17 -3.59
N LEU A 692 11.08 -6.49 -4.07
CA LEU A 692 11.20 -5.02 -4.09
C LEU A 692 10.65 -4.52 -5.42
#